data_AF-A0A9Q5NA02-F1
#
_entry.id   AF-A0A9Q5NA02-F1
#
_cell.length_a   1.000
_cell.length_b   1.000
_cell.length_c   1.000
_cell.angle_alpha   90.00
_cell.angle_beta   90.00
_cell.angle_gamma   90.00
#
_symmetry.space_group_name_H-M   'P 1'
#
loop_
_entity.id
_entity.type
_entity.pdbx_description
1 polymer ?
#
loop_
_entity_poly.entity_id
_entity_poly.type
_entity_poly.pdbx_seq_one_letter_code
_entity_poly.pdbx_strand_id
1 'polypeptide(L)'
;MPDPTTQSNYLSIVTQHVILDWNVDFDRKVLSGSATHELLVRDIVVNEVVFDSGDLDISSVEVEGISVPFKLNERHPVMGSALYVPFVHPVPKGSKIKVRIAYTTSKDAIALQFLDKEQTQGKKFPYLFSQCQPIYARTLAPLQDTPSVKLTYTANVSSVLPVLMSAVRKSPLSDGPAHDGKVIGSDMVTYTYNQPTAIPSYLIALACGNVRYRSFPKEKSKEWSSGIWAEPELIDSAYWEFSADTNKFLAEEERIVGTYRFGVYDLLVLPPSFPYGGMSATHFWLNEGWTTYIERVLQEVLHSPAHRGFSFLIGYKAMQDALRQYEDRPKYQRLVIDFDVGEDPDDAYSSVPYEKGANFLLYLERLLGGLDVFLPYVRDYVNTFMGQSINTDIWKEHLYSYWRNRGDGSKVSLLDNIDWNAWFYGEGLTLPVEMEYDLTLAKYAYELAARWDASRVKDINSLNFKSNDLSDFDSNQKAVFLEKLQSYPALPSAHLTYLGNLYGLSETTNSELRFRYYELALLDTSIPVSKSFASDAARWVVGDDGTGIIKGRMKFCRPVLRAADRADPETTKKIFIANRDSFHPIARRLIEKSRDLTTQSNYLSVATEHVHFDWTIDFEEKLVYGSATHTLKTTRQTSFDWLDLEIQIVQVDCQDATFKLGDKHAVMGIALRVSLPLPIDGKAKLEAKFTHKMGKLRSPSNFSIKNKPKENNIRFYSANANRSTPDLLQDTASVKLFSFFSTVAFKSIPAPTYLIAIASGNVCYKPLPSVEGKEWSCGIWAEPELIDAAYWEFSEDTRRFLATEESVVCHTSSEYTISLFFRHRSYMVVWRMFRRMLGGPDVFVPYVRNYVNTFMGRSIDTDTWKRHLYEYWAGHGSKKVEVLDSIDWDVSSLLINTSHDIAFHDAIRLDQVVSALDFQASDLIGFDANQKVAFLERLQIYPTFPITYIVHVDSLYGVRTTSNAEIRFRFYELALLEPNAAPLDAKVIAEEAANWLVGEDGTGVVKGRMKFCRPVFRAVYRAEPVIAIKTFQEYKSEFHPIARRLIEKVSIA
;
A
#
# COMPACT_ATOMS: atom_id res chain seq x y z
N MET A 1 21.13 -12.02 21.36
CA MET A 1 21.21 -10.67 20.78
C MET A 1 20.01 -9.88 21.26
N PRO A 2 20.12 -8.54 21.36
CA PRO A 2 18.97 -7.68 21.60
C PRO A 2 17.97 -7.78 20.44
N ASP A 3 16.68 -7.82 20.73
CA ASP A 3 15.60 -7.72 19.75
C ASP A 3 15.26 -6.23 19.54
N PRO A 4 15.42 -5.69 18.31
CA PRO A 4 15.21 -4.27 18.04
C PRO A 4 13.73 -3.84 18.13
N THR A 5 12.80 -4.76 18.35
CA THR A 5 11.35 -4.50 18.31
C THR A 5 10.68 -4.54 19.69
N THR A 6 11.46 -4.68 20.77
CA THR A 6 11.01 -4.62 22.16
C THR A 6 11.75 -3.54 22.95
N GLN A 7 11.04 -2.88 23.87
CA GLN A 7 11.62 -1.95 24.85
C GLN A 7 11.86 -2.65 26.21
N SER A 8 11.49 -3.93 26.34
CA SER A 8 11.63 -4.68 27.58
C SER A 8 13.10 -5.01 27.90
N ASN A 9 13.41 -5.10 29.19
CA ASN A 9 14.75 -5.49 29.67
C ASN A 9 14.88 -7.02 29.85
N TYR A 10 14.33 -7.80 28.92
CA TYR A 10 14.19 -9.26 29.01
C TYR A 10 15.51 -10.04 29.17
N LEU A 11 16.64 -9.42 28.83
CA LEU A 11 17.97 -9.99 29.05
C LEU A 11 18.37 -9.97 30.53
N SER A 12 17.96 -8.94 31.28
CA SER A 12 18.30 -8.76 32.69
C SER A 12 17.33 -9.46 33.63
N ILE A 13 16.04 -9.50 33.29
CA ILE A 13 14.98 -10.18 34.04
C ILE A 13 13.94 -10.73 33.08
N VAL A 14 13.49 -11.97 33.24
CA VAL A 14 12.64 -12.66 32.25
C VAL A 14 11.35 -13.18 32.85
N THR A 15 10.22 -13.08 32.13
CA THR A 15 8.95 -13.72 32.48
C THR A 15 9.03 -15.22 32.23
N GLN A 16 8.78 -16.03 33.25
CA GLN A 16 8.68 -17.50 33.14
C GLN A 16 7.22 -17.97 33.05
N HIS A 17 6.34 -17.30 33.79
CA HIS A 17 4.91 -17.58 33.81
C HIS A 17 4.10 -16.28 33.84
N VAL A 18 2.92 -16.27 33.23
CA VAL A 18 1.94 -15.19 33.40
C VAL A 18 0.56 -15.75 33.74
N ILE A 19 -0.11 -15.14 34.73
CA ILE A 19 -1.50 -15.40 35.08
C ILE A 19 -2.34 -14.26 34.52
N LEU A 20 -3.21 -14.57 33.57
CA LEU A 20 -4.09 -13.61 32.90
C LEU A 20 -5.49 -13.73 33.51
N ASP A 21 -6.00 -12.64 34.08
CA ASP A 21 -7.35 -12.61 34.65
C ASP A 21 -8.13 -11.50 33.95
N TRP A 22 -9.11 -11.86 33.11
CA TRP A 22 -9.77 -10.96 32.18
C TRP A 22 -11.29 -11.04 32.26
N ASN A 23 -11.92 -9.90 32.01
CA ASN A 23 -13.35 -9.78 31.70
C ASN A 23 -13.52 -9.21 30.29
N VAL A 24 -14.33 -9.86 29.46
CA VAL A 24 -14.65 -9.40 28.11
C VAL A 24 -15.90 -8.51 28.16
N ASP A 25 -15.78 -7.27 27.72
CA ASP A 25 -16.89 -6.32 27.63
C ASP A 25 -17.17 -5.99 26.16
N PHE A 26 -18.25 -6.57 25.62
CA PHE A 26 -18.67 -6.36 24.23
C PHE A 26 -19.31 -5.00 23.99
N ASP A 27 -19.87 -4.35 25.02
CA ASP A 27 -20.51 -3.04 24.90
C ASP A 27 -19.45 -1.94 24.80
N ARG A 28 -18.43 -2.02 25.66
CA ARG A 28 -17.29 -1.10 25.67
C ARG A 28 -16.20 -1.49 24.66
N LYS A 29 -16.26 -2.71 24.12
CA LYS A 29 -15.28 -3.31 23.20
C LYS A 29 -13.86 -3.31 23.78
N VAL A 30 -13.75 -3.80 25.03
CA VAL A 30 -12.47 -3.88 25.77
C VAL A 30 -12.36 -5.18 26.55
N LEU A 31 -11.12 -5.58 26.83
CA LEU A 31 -10.75 -6.46 27.93
C LEU A 31 -10.29 -5.63 29.13
N SER A 32 -10.74 -5.99 30.32
CA SER A 32 -10.31 -5.40 31.60
C SER A 32 -9.89 -6.48 32.58
N GLY A 33 -8.83 -6.26 33.36
CA GLY A 33 -8.41 -7.22 34.38
C GLY A 33 -6.95 -7.04 34.79
N SER A 34 -6.19 -8.14 34.87
CA SER A 34 -4.78 -8.09 35.26
C SER A 34 -3.90 -9.15 34.61
N ALA A 35 -2.61 -8.85 34.50
CA ALA A 35 -1.54 -9.80 34.20
C ALA A 35 -0.60 -9.91 35.40
N THR A 36 -0.40 -11.12 35.92
CA THR A 36 0.55 -11.39 37.02
C THR A 36 1.73 -12.19 36.49
N HIS A 37 2.90 -11.57 36.43
CA HIS A 37 4.14 -12.15 35.95
C HIS A 37 4.91 -12.82 37.07
N GLU A 38 5.38 -14.03 36.84
CA GLU A 38 6.44 -14.66 37.62
C GLU A 38 7.76 -14.52 36.86
N LEU A 39 8.67 -13.74 37.41
CA LEU A 39 9.91 -13.30 36.78
C LEU A 39 11.13 -14.00 37.39
N LEU A 40 12.17 -14.20 36.59
CA LEU A 40 13.49 -14.68 37.03
C LEU A 40 14.56 -13.64 36.70
N VAL A 41 15.32 -13.22 37.72
CA VAL A 41 16.45 -12.30 37.54
C VAL A 41 17.64 -13.04 36.93
N ARG A 42 18.16 -12.52 35.82
CA ARG A 42 19.29 -13.10 35.07
C ARG A 42 20.58 -12.31 35.22
N ASP A 43 20.48 -11.00 35.43
CA ASP A 43 21.63 -10.12 35.66
C ASP A 43 22.15 -10.22 37.10
N ILE A 44 23.34 -9.69 37.38
CA ILE A 44 23.97 -9.71 38.71
C ILE A 44 23.02 -9.11 39.76
N VAL A 45 22.44 -7.96 39.43
CA VAL A 45 21.44 -7.27 40.24
C VAL A 45 20.54 -6.45 39.33
N VAL A 46 19.25 -6.41 39.63
CA VAL A 46 18.24 -5.67 38.87
C VAL A 46 17.40 -4.81 39.82
N ASN A 47 17.13 -3.57 39.43
CA ASN A 47 16.35 -2.62 40.22
C ASN A 47 14.92 -2.43 39.71
N GLU A 48 14.61 -2.95 38.52
CA GLU A 48 13.33 -2.75 37.86
C GLU A 48 13.05 -3.81 36.79
N VAL A 49 11.79 -4.00 36.45
CA VAL A 49 11.38 -4.71 35.24
C VAL A 49 10.72 -3.73 34.27
N VAL A 50 11.00 -3.92 32.98
CA VAL A 50 10.39 -3.14 31.89
C VAL A 50 9.56 -4.07 31.03
N PHE A 51 8.30 -3.71 30.82
CA PHE A 51 7.37 -4.41 29.91
C PHE A 51 7.06 -3.54 28.69
N ASP A 52 6.76 -4.18 27.56
CA ASP A 52 6.11 -3.54 26.43
C ASP A 52 4.61 -3.39 26.73
N SER A 53 4.07 -2.20 26.45
CA SER A 53 2.64 -1.90 26.56
C SER A 53 2.19 -1.09 25.34
N GLY A 54 1.08 -1.47 24.71
CA GLY A 54 0.55 -0.80 23.54
C GLY A 54 -0.84 -0.22 23.80
N ASP A 55 -0.89 1.07 24.11
CA ASP A 55 -2.15 1.81 24.33
C ASP A 55 -3.05 1.16 25.41
N LEU A 56 -2.44 0.63 26.49
CA LEU A 56 -3.15 0.07 27.65
C LEU A 56 -3.34 1.14 28.73
N ASP A 57 -4.52 1.15 29.35
CA ASP A 57 -4.81 1.95 30.53
C ASP A 57 -4.39 1.18 31.79
N ILE A 58 -3.23 1.51 32.36
CA ILE A 58 -2.66 0.86 33.55
C ILE A 58 -3.24 1.48 34.81
N SER A 59 -3.98 0.70 35.60
CA SER A 59 -4.65 1.20 36.81
C SER A 59 -3.82 1.05 38.08
N SER A 60 -3.10 -0.06 38.23
CA SER A 60 -2.19 -0.28 39.37
C SER A 60 -1.10 -1.31 39.04
N VAL A 61 0.01 -1.23 39.78
CA VAL A 61 1.10 -2.20 39.73
C VAL A 61 1.48 -2.60 41.16
N GLU A 62 1.63 -3.91 41.37
CA GLU A 62 2.05 -4.51 42.64
C GLU A 62 3.29 -5.37 42.43
N VAL A 63 4.27 -5.26 43.33
CA VAL A 63 5.45 -6.12 43.40
C VAL A 63 5.38 -6.90 44.70
N GLU A 64 5.36 -8.23 44.64
CA GLU A 64 5.18 -9.11 45.81
C GLU A 64 3.94 -8.72 46.66
N GLY A 65 2.86 -8.30 45.99
CA GLY A 65 1.61 -7.87 46.63
C GLY A 65 1.64 -6.46 47.25
N ILE A 66 2.75 -5.74 47.12
CA ILE A 66 2.88 -4.36 47.59
C ILE A 66 2.69 -3.42 46.41
N SER A 67 1.74 -2.48 46.54
CA SER A 67 1.53 -1.43 45.52
C SER A 67 2.77 -0.56 45.36
N VAL A 68 3.22 -0.37 44.12
CA VAL A 68 4.38 0.44 43.78
C VAL A 68 4.02 1.50 42.74
N PRO A 69 4.71 2.65 42.72
CA PRO A 69 4.60 3.55 41.58
C PRO A 69 5.15 2.87 40.33
N PHE A 70 4.58 3.17 39.17
CA PHE A 70 5.09 2.76 37.87
C PHE A 70 5.31 4.00 37.00
N LYS A 71 6.15 3.85 35.97
CA LYS A 71 6.35 4.89 34.97
C LYS A 71 6.06 4.33 33.59
N LEU A 72 5.07 4.91 32.91
CA LEU A 72 4.83 4.65 31.51
C LEU A 72 5.58 5.72 30.70
N ASN A 73 6.56 5.30 29.90
CA ASN A 73 7.29 6.21 29.03
C ASN A 73 6.42 6.72 27.86
N GLU A 74 6.92 7.76 27.20
CA GLU A 74 6.31 8.24 25.96
C GLU A 74 6.14 7.11 24.93
N ARG A 75 5.04 7.19 24.19
CA ARG A 75 4.67 6.17 23.23
C ARG A 75 5.63 6.18 22.05
N HIS A 76 6.42 5.11 21.88
CA HIS A 76 7.10 4.83 20.63
C HIS A 76 6.04 4.48 19.57
N PRO A 77 6.08 5.08 18.36
CA PRO A 77 5.10 4.80 17.31
C PRO A 77 4.94 3.31 17.07
N VAL A 78 6.06 2.56 17.11
CA VAL A 78 6.18 1.14 16.74
C VAL A 78 6.37 0.15 17.88
N MET A 79 6.70 0.62 19.06
CA MET A 79 6.88 -0.32 20.18
C MET A 79 5.85 -0.10 21.29
N GLY A 80 4.98 0.91 21.13
CA GLY A 80 4.11 1.34 22.21
C GLY A 80 4.91 2.06 23.29
N SER A 81 4.42 2.06 24.52
CA SER A 81 5.10 2.63 25.67
C SER A 81 5.82 1.55 26.48
N ALA A 82 7.04 1.85 26.92
CA ALA A 82 7.73 1.04 27.90
C ALA A 82 7.14 1.29 29.30
N LEU A 83 6.72 0.24 29.98
CA LEU A 83 6.20 0.28 31.35
C LEU A 83 7.31 -0.14 32.32
N TYR A 84 7.82 0.81 33.08
CA TYR A 84 8.84 0.62 34.10
C TYR A 84 8.20 0.35 35.46
N VAL A 85 8.63 -0.73 36.09
CA VAL A 85 8.19 -1.15 37.42
C VAL A 85 9.42 -1.26 38.32
N PRO A 86 9.67 -0.29 39.22
CA PRO A 86 10.80 -0.32 40.14
C PRO A 86 10.58 -1.35 41.25
N PHE A 87 11.68 -1.93 41.71
CA PHE A 87 11.73 -2.76 42.91
C PHE A 87 12.14 -1.91 44.11
N VAL A 88 11.56 -2.20 45.28
CA VAL A 88 11.85 -1.47 46.53
C VAL A 88 13.33 -1.61 46.92
N HIS A 89 13.93 -2.76 46.62
CA HIS A 89 15.34 -3.05 46.84
C HIS A 89 15.94 -3.73 45.59
N PRO A 90 17.24 -3.53 45.32
CA PRO A 90 17.95 -4.25 44.27
C PRO A 90 17.81 -5.77 44.45
N VAL A 91 17.43 -6.48 43.39
CA VAL A 91 17.18 -7.93 43.44
C VAL A 91 18.32 -8.69 42.75
N PRO A 92 18.99 -9.63 43.43
CA PRO A 92 20.15 -10.33 42.87
C PRO A 92 19.78 -11.42 41.85
N LYS A 93 20.78 -11.85 41.07
CA LYS A 93 20.67 -12.97 40.12
C LYS A 93 20.06 -14.22 40.74
N GLY A 94 19.15 -14.87 40.02
CA GLY A 94 18.51 -16.12 40.42
C GLY A 94 17.29 -15.95 41.31
N SER A 95 17.01 -14.75 41.82
CA SER A 95 15.77 -14.45 42.53
C SER A 95 14.56 -14.55 41.62
N LYS A 96 13.43 -14.98 42.21
CA LYS A 96 12.12 -14.96 41.58
C LYS A 96 11.30 -13.81 42.16
N ILE A 97 10.58 -13.10 41.30
CA ILE A 97 9.76 -11.94 41.68
C ILE A 97 8.39 -12.06 41.03
N LYS A 98 7.32 -11.73 41.75
CA LYS A 98 5.97 -11.57 41.21
C LYS A 98 5.62 -10.11 41.01
N VAL A 99 5.13 -9.79 39.81
CA VAL A 99 4.62 -8.46 39.47
C VAL A 99 3.23 -8.58 38.91
N ARG A 100 2.25 -7.93 39.55
CA ARG A 100 0.86 -7.88 39.09
C ARG A 100 0.53 -6.50 38.53
N ILE A 101 -0.03 -6.48 37.34
CA ILE A 101 -0.40 -5.24 36.64
C ILE A 101 -1.89 -5.30 36.34
N ALA A 102 -2.66 -4.38 36.90
CA ALA A 102 -4.08 -4.22 36.58
C ALA A 102 -4.22 -3.19 35.45
N TYR A 103 -5.04 -3.51 34.44
CA TYR A 103 -5.17 -2.70 33.25
C TYR A 103 -6.48 -2.92 32.49
N THR A 104 -6.78 -2.00 31.56
CA THR A 104 -7.84 -2.13 30.56
C THR A 104 -7.24 -1.88 29.17
N THR A 105 -7.61 -2.72 28.20
CA THR A 105 -7.24 -2.51 26.79
C THR A 105 -7.95 -1.28 26.20
N SER A 106 -7.35 -0.66 25.18
CA SER A 106 -8.04 0.35 24.38
C SER A 106 -9.05 -0.29 23.42
N LYS A 107 -10.13 0.43 23.10
CA LYS A 107 -11.04 0.08 21.99
C LYS A 107 -10.33 0.00 20.63
N ASP A 108 -9.17 0.66 20.52
CA ASP A 108 -8.32 0.70 19.33
C ASP A 108 -7.14 -0.29 19.44
N ALA A 109 -7.18 -1.22 20.41
CA ALA A 109 -6.14 -2.24 20.59
C ALA A 109 -5.95 -3.05 19.31
N ILE A 110 -4.75 -2.98 18.75
CA ILE A 110 -4.42 -3.61 17.46
C ILE A 110 -4.65 -5.12 17.49
N ALA A 111 -4.34 -5.75 18.62
CA ALA A 111 -4.47 -7.19 18.75
C ALA A 111 -5.92 -7.67 18.79
N LEU A 112 -6.94 -6.81 18.90
CA LEU A 112 -8.32 -7.23 19.13
C LEU A 112 -9.26 -6.75 18.02
N GLN A 113 -10.10 -7.67 17.54
CA GLN A 113 -11.18 -7.34 16.61
C GLN A 113 -12.53 -7.78 17.18
N PHE A 114 -13.36 -6.78 17.51
CA PHE A 114 -14.76 -6.97 17.90
C PHE A 114 -15.66 -6.87 16.66
N LEU A 115 -16.48 -7.89 16.45
CA LEU A 115 -17.50 -7.98 15.41
C LEU A 115 -18.89 -7.82 16.01
N ASP A 116 -19.73 -7.02 15.35
CA ASP A 116 -21.15 -6.92 15.68
C ASP A 116 -21.89 -8.18 15.23
N LYS A 117 -23.07 -8.45 15.80
CA LYS A 117 -23.79 -9.72 15.59
C LYS A 117 -24.15 -9.96 14.12
N GLU A 118 -24.41 -8.92 13.33
CA GLU A 118 -24.75 -9.02 11.91
C GLU A 118 -23.60 -9.57 11.06
N GLN A 119 -22.36 -9.51 11.59
CA GLN A 119 -21.15 -9.97 10.93
C GLN A 119 -20.80 -11.43 11.25
N THR A 120 -21.56 -12.11 12.12
CA THR A 120 -21.37 -13.52 12.48
C THR A 120 -22.30 -14.42 11.66
N GLN A 121 -21.97 -15.71 11.56
CA GLN A 121 -22.77 -16.66 10.79
C GLN A 121 -24.17 -16.83 11.40
N GLY A 122 -24.26 -16.92 12.74
CA GLY A 122 -25.51 -17.09 13.45
C GLY A 122 -26.36 -15.82 13.54
N LYS A 123 -25.81 -14.63 13.25
CA LYS A 123 -26.47 -13.30 13.29
C LYS A 123 -27.12 -12.89 14.62
N LYS A 124 -26.90 -13.67 15.68
CA LYS A 124 -27.56 -13.52 16.99
C LYS A 124 -26.65 -12.89 18.03
N PHE A 125 -25.35 -13.18 17.99
CA PHE A 125 -24.38 -12.78 19.00
C PHE A 125 -23.16 -12.12 18.33
N PRO A 126 -22.50 -11.16 19.01
CA PRO A 126 -21.23 -10.59 18.57
C PRO A 126 -20.10 -11.62 18.65
N TYR A 127 -18.92 -11.25 18.16
CA TYR A 127 -17.72 -12.09 18.21
C TYR A 127 -16.48 -11.25 18.49
N LEU A 128 -15.51 -11.80 19.20
CA LEU A 128 -14.18 -11.22 19.43
C LEU A 128 -13.13 -12.25 19.02
N PHE A 129 -12.09 -11.82 18.33
CA PHE A 129 -10.86 -12.62 18.21
C PHE A 129 -9.63 -11.72 18.30
N SER A 130 -8.50 -12.33 18.69
CA SER A 130 -7.22 -11.65 18.76
C SER A 130 -6.27 -12.05 17.64
N GLN A 131 -5.33 -11.15 17.30
CA GLN A 131 -4.17 -11.41 16.46
C GLN A 131 -2.95 -10.68 17.02
N CYS A 132 -2.07 -11.42 17.72
CA CYS A 132 -0.97 -10.83 18.49
C CYS A 132 0.34 -10.67 17.71
N GLN A 133 0.43 -11.29 16.56
CA GLN A 133 1.67 -11.42 15.81
C GLN A 133 1.79 -10.30 14.75
N PRO A 134 2.98 -9.68 14.55
CA PRO A 134 4.29 -9.94 15.19
C PRO A 134 4.47 -9.40 16.62
N ILE A 135 4.04 -8.16 16.89
CA ILE A 135 4.38 -7.41 18.13
C ILE A 135 3.15 -6.75 18.76
N TYR A 136 1.99 -7.38 18.63
CA TYR A 136 0.71 -6.85 19.09
C TYR A 136 0.23 -7.44 20.40
N ALA A 137 0.89 -8.50 20.93
CA ALA A 137 0.57 -9.02 22.25
C ALA A 137 0.68 -7.91 23.32
N ARG A 138 1.58 -6.93 23.16
CA ARG A 138 1.66 -5.74 24.02
C ARG A 138 0.39 -4.87 24.07
N THR A 139 -0.47 -4.95 23.06
CA THR A 139 -1.80 -4.28 23.04
C THR A 139 -2.91 -5.14 23.64
N LEU A 140 -2.62 -6.42 23.91
CA LEU A 140 -3.50 -7.36 24.61
C LEU A 140 -3.20 -7.38 26.12
N ALA A 141 -1.91 -7.35 26.49
CA ALA A 141 -1.42 -7.36 27.87
C ALA A 141 -0.02 -6.72 27.97
N PRO A 142 0.35 -6.12 29.11
CA PRO A 142 1.73 -5.69 29.33
C PRO A 142 2.63 -6.94 29.39
N LEU A 143 3.56 -7.08 28.45
CA LEU A 143 4.35 -8.29 28.25
C LEU A 143 5.80 -7.93 27.90
N GLN A 144 6.74 -8.86 28.09
CA GLN A 144 8.04 -8.78 27.42
C GLN A 144 7.84 -9.29 25.99
N ASP A 145 7.36 -8.43 25.10
CA ASP A 145 6.75 -8.79 23.84
C ASP A 145 7.80 -9.00 22.74
N THR A 146 8.61 -10.05 22.94
CA THR A 146 9.64 -10.54 22.04
C THR A 146 9.58 -12.06 21.98
N PRO A 147 9.77 -12.67 20.80
CA PRO A 147 9.87 -14.12 20.69
C PRO A 147 11.12 -14.71 21.37
N SER A 148 12.07 -13.87 21.80
CA SER A 148 13.20 -14.30 22.62
C SER A 148 12.77 -14.76 24.02
N VAL A 149 11.58 -14.33 24.48
CA VAL A 149 10.98 -14.77 25.74
C VAL A 149 9.92 -15.82 25.42
N LYS A 150 10.08 -17.01 26.00
CA LYS A 150 9.04 -18.05 26.03
C LYS A 150 8.53 -18.19 27.45
N LEU A 151 7.23 -18.06 27.62
CA LEU A 151 6.55 -18.11 28.91
C LEU A 151 5.46 -19.18 28.89
N THR A 152 5.20 -19.76 30.04
CA THR A 152 3.96 -20.53 30.27
C THR A 152 2.87 -19.57 30.73
N TYR A 153 1.60 -19.94 30.58
CA TYR A 153 0.54 -19.08 31.12
C TYR A 153 -0.67 -19.85 31.64
N THR A 154 -1.34 -19.26 32.62
CA THR A 154 -2.70 -19.63 33.01
C THR A 154 -3.61 -18.45 32.73
N ALA A 155 -4.88 -18.74 32.43
CA ALA A 155 -5.84 -17.67 32.18
C ALA A 155 -7.20 -17.99 32.80
N ASN A 156 -7.82 -16.99 33.41
CA ASN A 156 -9.23 -16.95 33.75
C ASN A 156 -9.88 -15.85 32.92
N VAL A 157 -10.83 -16.22 32.06
CA VAL A 157 -11.51 -15.25 31.20
C VAL A 157 -13.00 -15.34 31.42
N SER A 158 -13.58 -14.28 31.97
CA SER A 158 -15.01 -14.14 32.19
C SER A 158 -15.67 -13.49 30.98
N SER A 159 -16.75 -14.09 30.51
CA SER A 159 -17.56 -13.57 29.41
C SER A 159 -18.98 -14.10 29.46
N VAL A 160 -19.90 -13.36 28.84
CA VAL A 160 -21.28 -13.82 28.56
C VAL A 160 -21.38 -14.72 27.32
N LEU A 161 -20.26 -14.92 26.59
CA LEU A 161 -20.17 -15.82 25.45
C LEU A 161 -19.04 -16.85 25.66
N PRO A 162 -19.08 -18.02 25.00
CA PRO A 162 -17.97 -18.97 25.04
C PRO A 162 -16.62 -18.37 24.68
N VAL A 163 -15.60 -18.66 25.50
CA VAL A 163 -14.23 -18.21 25.29
C VAL A 163 -13.36 -19.39 24.87
N LEU A 164 -12.41 -19.16 23.96
CA LEU A 164 -11.33 -20.03 23.53
C LEU A 164 -9.99 -19.32 23.69
N MET A 165 -8.95 -20.06 24.03
CA MET A 165 -7.58 -19.57 24.05
C MET A 165 -6.61 -20.61 23.49
N SER A 166 -5.42 -20.17 23.06
CA SER A 166 -4.28 -21.00 22.63
C SER A 166 -3.61 -21.75 23.80
N ALA A 167 -4.40 -22.48 24.59
CA ALA A 167 -4.01 -23.19 25.79
C ALA A 167 -4.91 -24.40 26.06
N VAL A 168 -4.47 -25.31 26.94
CA VAL A 168 -5.31 -26.43 27.37
C VAL A 168 -6.43 -25.92 28.27
N ARG A 169 -7.67 -26.07 27.81
CA ARG A 169 -8.87 -25.72 28.58
C ARG A 169 -9.00 -26.61 29.81
N LYS A 170 -9.27 -26.01 30.97
CA LYS A 170 -9.46 -26.69 32.26
C LYS A 170 -10.90 -26.67 32.74
N SER A 171 -11.58 -25.54 32.57
CA SER A 171 -12.99 -25.40 32.95
C SER A 171 -13.66 -24.30 32.13
N PRO A 172 -14.94 -24.41 31.77
CA PRO A 172 -15.71 -25.67 31.72
C PRO A 172 -15.11 -26.62 30.67
N LEU A 173 -15.36 -27.93 30.74
CA LEU A 173 -14.77 -28.90 29.80
C LEU A 173 -15.20 -28.63 28.35
N SER A 174 -14.33 -28.94 27.38
CA SER A 174 -14.58 -28.67 25.95
C SER A 174 -15.77 -29.47 25.40
N ASP A 175 -15.93 -30.72 25.83
CA ASP A 175 -17.00 -31.65 25.47
C ASP A 175 -18.22 -31.59 26.41
N GLY A 176 -18.20 -30.66 27.37
CA GLY A 176 -19.34 -30.37 28.25
C GLY A 176 -20.46 -29.60 27.54
N PRO A 177 -21.57 -29.31 28.26
CA PRO A 177 -22.63 -28.47 27.72
C PRO A 177 -22.07 -27.10 27.33
N ALA A 178 -22.57 -26.56 26.21
CA ALA A 178 -22.15 -25.26 25.72
C ALA A 178 -22.34 -24.18 26.79
N HIS A 179 -21.33 -23.34 26.97
CA HIS A 179 -21.33 -22.27 27.98
C HIS A 179 -21.67 -22.77 29.40
N ASP A 180 -21.19 -23.97 29.76
CA ASP A 180 -21.45 -24.62 31.04
C ASP A 180 -22.94 -24.84 31.35
N GLY A 181 -23.77 -24.94 30.31
CA GLY A 181 -25.22 -25.04 30.42
C GLY A 181 -25.91 -23.73 30.83
N LYS A 182 -25.18 -22.61 30.89
CA LYS A 182 -25.71 -21.28 31.16
C LYS A 182 -26.28 -20.62 29.91
N VAL A 183 -27.07 -19.56 30.10
CA VAL A 183 -27.71 -18.83 29.01
C VAL A 183 -26.69 -17.96 28.28
N ILE A 184 -26.32 -18.37 27.07
CA ILE A 184 -25.39 -17.64 26.20
C ILE A 184 -25.92 -16.23 25.89
N GLY A 185 -25.04 -15.24 26.06
CA GLY A 185 -25.31 -13.82 25.85
C GLY A 185 -25.93 -13.10 27.04
N SER A 186 -26.13 -13.80 28.17
CA SER A 186 -26.72 -13.24 29.38
C SER A 186 -25.92 -13.59 30.63
N ASP A 187 -25.70 -14.87 30.87
CA ASP A 187 -25.04 -15.34 32.08
C ASP A 187 -23.52 -15.21 31.95
N MET A 188 -22.84 -14.76 33.00
CA MET A 188 -21.38 -14.71 33.02
C MET A 188 -20.80 -16.09 33.35
N VAL A 189 -19.83 -16.55 32.55
CA VAL A 189 -19.06 -17.77 32.80
C VAL A 189 -17.57 -17.48 32.75
N THR A 190 -16.83 -18.02 33.71
CA THR A 190 -15.36 -17.94 33.75
C THR A 190 -14.74 -19.20 33.14
N TYR A 191 -13.91 -18.98 32.13
CA TYR A 191 -13.16 -20.03 31.44
C TYR A 191 -11.73 -20.05 31.95
N THR A 192 -11.29 -21.21 32.43
CA THR A 192 -9.93 -21.43 32.95
C THR A 192 -9.10 -22.22 31.95
N TYR A 193 -7.88 -21.76 31.69
CA TYR A 193 -6.91 -22.32 30.77
C TYR A 193 -5.53 -22.50 31.41
N ASN A 194 -4.78 -23.49 30.93
CA ASN A 194 -3.37 -23.70 31.29
C ASN A 194 -2.56 -24.04 30.03
N GLN A 195 -1.54 -23.25 29.75
CA GLN A 195 -0.52 -23.50 28.73
C GLN A 195 0.78 -23.92 29.44
N PRO A 196 1.00 -25.24 29.62
CA PRO A 196 2.18 -25.74 30.32
C PRO A 196 3.45 -25.70 29.44
N THR A 197 3.30 -25.59 28.11
CA THR A 197 4.44 -25.50 27.19
C THR A 197 4.81 -24.04 26.99
N ALA A 198 6.07 -23.69 27.23
CA ALA A 198 6.51 -22.31 27.10
C ALA A 198 6.42 -21.83 25.64
N ILE A 199 5.68 -20.75 25.42
CA ILE A 199 5.46 -20.13 24.11
C ILE A 199 5.83 -18.65 24.13
N PRO A 200 6.23 -18.06 23.00
CA PRO A 200 6.37 -16.63 22.86
C PRO A 200 5.02 -15.89 22.94
N SER A 201 5.06 -14.62 23.36
CA SER A 201 3.87 -13.77 23.58
C SER A 201 2.95 -13.67 22.37
N TYR A 202 3.51 -13.62 21.16
CA TYR A 202 2.74 -13.49 19.92
C TYR A 202 1.82 -14.70 19.63
N LEU A 203 2.05 -15.84 20.30
CA LEU A 203 1.20 -17.03 20.19
C LEU A 203 0.05 -17.06 21.22
N ILE A 204 -0.07 -16.06 22.10
CA ILE A 204 -1.25 -15.91 22.94
C ILE A 204 -2.42 -15.49 22.04
N ALA A 205 -3.44 -16.34 21.95
CA ALA A 205 -4.67 -16.07 21.22
C ALA A 205 -5.90 -16.18 22.13
N LEU A 206 -6.90 -15.37 21.81
CA LEU A 206 -8.23 -15.31 22.42
C LEU A 206 -9.27 -15.28 21.31
N ALA A 207 -10.33 -16.08 21.45
CA ALA A 207 -11.56 -15.91 20.70
C ALA A 207 -12.76 -16.00 21.66
N CYS A 208 -13.80 -15.20 21.43
CA CYS A 208 -15.00 -15.21 22.24
C CYS A 208 -16.23 -15.00 21.36
N GLY A 209 -17.13 -15.98 21.34
CA GLY A 209 -18.29 -15.99 20.47
C GLY A 209 -19.16 -17.22 20.70
N ASN A 210 -20.31 -17.31 20.02
CA ASN A 210 -21.18 -18.48 20.14
C ASN A 210 -20.60 -19.69 19.38
N VAL A 211 -19.54 -20.31 19.91
CA VAL A 211 -18.87 -21.47 19.32
C VAL A 211 -19.25 -22.78 20.01
N ARG A 212 -19.09 -23.89 19.30
CA ARG A 212 -19.31 -25.28 19.75
C ARG A 212 -18.10 -26.12 19.41
N TYR A 213 -17.88 -27.16 20.21
CA TYR A 213 -16.81 -28.13 20.01
C TYR A 213 -17.35 -29.44 19.45
N ARG A 214 -16.54 -30.09 18.62
CA ARG A 214 -16.71 -31.50 18.26
C ARG A 214 -15.36 -32.18 18.19
N SER A 215 -15.18 -33.25 18.97
CA SER A 215 -13.93 -34.02 18.99
C SER A 215 -13.79 -34.89 17.75
N PHE A 216 -12.57 -34.96 17.20
CA PHE A 216 -12.25 -35.92 16.14
C PHE A 216 -12.02 -37.33 16.71
N PRO A 217 -12.10 -38.39 15.88
CA PRO A 217 -11.78 -39.74 16.31
C PRO A 217 -10.36 -39.82 16.85
N LYS A 218 -10.18 -40.33 18.08
CA LYS A 218 -8.86 -40.45 18.70
C LYS A 218 -7.97 -41.40 17.90
N GLU A 219 -6.76 -40.95 17.59
CA GLU A 219 -5.73 -41.81 17.01
C GLU A 219 -5.19 -42.74 18.11
N LYS A 220 -5.41 -44.05 17.97
CA LYS A 220 -5.19 -45.04 19.05
C LYS A 220 -3.74 -45.11 19.52
N SER A 221 -2.80 -44.77 18.63
CA SER A 221 -1.36 -44.78 18.92
C SER A 221 -0.83 -43.48 19.55
N LYS A 222 -1.71 -42.49 19.78
CA LYS A 222 -1.31 -41.15 20.18
C LYS A 222 -2.02 -40.70 21.46
N GLU A 223 -1.27 -39.97 22.29
CA GLU A 223 -1.75 -39.46 23.57
C GLU A 223 -2.48 -38.12 23.44
N TRP A 224 -2.18 -37.36 22.39
CA TRP A 224 -2.84 -36.09 22.12
C TRP A 224 -4.28 -36.27 21.65
N SER A 225 -5.07 -35.20 21.80
CA SER A 225 -6.44 -35.11 21.30
C SER A 225 -6.59 -33.93 20.35
N SER A 226 -7.66 -33.96 19.57
CA SER A 226 -7.94 -32.95 18.55
C SER A 226 -9.44 -32.82 18.33
N GLY A 227 -9.88 -31.64 17.92
CA GLY A 227 -11.23 -31.42 17.47
C GLY A 227 -11.37 -30.11 16.73
N ILE A 228 -12.62 -29.73 16.50
CA ILE A 228 -12.99 -28.55 15.76
C ILE A 228 -13.93 -27.68 16.60
N TRP A 229 -13.67 -26.38 16.53
CA TRP A 229 -14.52 -25.32 17.07
C TRP A 229 -15.10 -24.50 15.92
N ALA A 230 -16.40 -24.26 15.95
CA ALA A 230 -17.08 -23.41 14.97
C ALA A 230 -18.39 -22.85 15.56
N GLU A 231 -18.99 -21.86 14.90
CA GLU A 231 -20.39 -21.49 15.19
C GLU A 231 -21.31 -22.72 14.96
N PRO A 232 -22.41 -22.90 15.73
CA PRO A 232 -23.32 -24.04 15.61
C PRO A 232 -23.76 -24.34 14.18
N GLU A 233 -23.95 -23.29 13.38
CA GLU A 233 -24.38 -23.37 11.98
C GLU A 233 -23.32 -24.00 11.06
N LEU A 234 -22.05 -24.06 11.47
CA LEU A 234 -20.91 -24.56 10.69
C LEU A 234 -20.28 -25.83 11.26
N ILE A 235 -20.70 -26.29 12.45
CA ILE A 235 -19.97 -27.35 13.16
C ILE A 235 -19.95 -28.68 12.41
N ASP A 236 -21.04 -29.04 11.72
CA ASP A 236 -21.14 -30.31 11.00
C ASP A 236 -20.28 -30.31 9.72
N SER A 237 -20.31 -29.22 8.95
CA SER A 237 -19.48 -29.09 7.75
C SER A 237 -17.99 -28.99 8.11
N ALA A 238 -17.65 -28.19 9.12
CA ALA A 238 -16.28 -28.09 9.63
C ALA A 238 -15.77 -29.45 10.13
N TYR A 239 -16.59 -30.20 10.86
CA TYR A 239 -16.21 -31.54 11.30
C TYR A 239 -15.98 -32.50 10.12
N TRP A 240 -16.89 -32.52 9.15
CA TRP A 240 -16.76 -33.35 7.97
C TRP A 240 -15.46 -33.04 7.21
N GLU A 241 -15.14 -31.74 7.02
CA GLU A 241 -13.97 -31.28 6.28
C GLU A 241 -12.64 -31.72 6.92
N PHE A 242 -12.54 -31.65 8.25
CA PHE A 242 -11.25 -31.79 8.94
C PHE A 242 -11.04 -33.12 9.66
N SER A 243 -12.12 -33.84 10.02
CA SER A 243 -12.02 -35.01 10.91
C SER A 243 -11.30 -36.22 10.31
N ALA A 244 -11.33 -36.37 8.98
CA ALA A 244 -10.72 -37.51 8.31
C ALA A 244 -9.19 -37.44 8.24
N ASP A 245 -8.62 -36.23 8.17
CA ASP A 245 -7.22 -36.06 7.77
C ASP A 245 -6.37 -35.34 8.83
N THR A 246 -6.93 -34.48 9.67
CA THR A 246 -6.16 -33.74 10.70
C THR A 246 -5.26 -34.66 11.53
N ASN A 247 -5.81 -35.78 11.99
CA ASN A 247 -5.07 -36.72 12.84
C ASN A 247 -4.01 -37.50 12.07
N LYS A 248 -4.24 -37.77 10.78
CA LYS A 248 -3.24 -38.41 9.91
C LYS A 248 -2.07 -37.46 9.67
N PHE A 249 -2.37 -36.20 9.37
CA PHE A 249 -1.36 -35.16 9.14
C PHE A 249 -0.48 -34.99 10.38
N LEU A 250 -1.10 -34.81 11.56
CA LEU A 250 -0.36 -34.65 12.81
C LEU A 250 0.46 -35.90 13.16
N ALA A 251 -0.10 -37.11 12.96
CA ALA A 251 0.62 -38.35 13.23
C ALA A 251 1.84 -38.55 12.31
N GLU A 252 1.73 -38.15 11.05
CA GLU A 252 2.81 -38.24 10.07
C GLU A 252 3.87 -37.15 10.29
N GLU A 253 3.45 -35.93 10.66
CA GLU A 253 4.36 -34.87 11.07
C GLU A 253 5.22 -35.31 12.27
N GLU A 254 4.63 -36.01 13.24
CA GLU A 254 5.40 -36.55 14.36
C GLU A 254 6.47 -37.57 13.94
N ARG A 255 6.22 -38.31 12.85
CA ARG A 255 7.21 -39.25 12.28
C ARG A 255 8.36 -38.49 11.61
N ILE A 256 8.05 -37.39 10.92
CA ILE A 256 9.03 -36.58 10.17
C ILE A 256 9.87 -35.73 11.12
N VAL A 257 9.23 -35.02 12.04
CA VAL A 257 9.82 -33.95 12.84
C VAL A 257 10.13 -34.41 14.27
N GLY A 258 9.13 -34.98 14.97
CA GLY A 258 9.25 -35.41 16.35
C GLY A 258 7.93 -35.31 17.13
N THR A 259 7.89 -35.83 18.35
CA THR A 259 6.66 -35.93 19.16
C THR A 259 5.99 -34.57 19.40
N TYR A 260 4.67 -34.52 19.19
CA TYR A 260 3.82 -33.37 19.46
C TYR A 260 3.68 -33.16 20.98
N ARG A 261 4.00 -31.95 21.48
CA ARG A 261 4.12 -31.67 22.93
C ARG A 261 3.00 -30.84 23.52
N PHE A 262 2.10 -30.28 22.73
CA PHE A 262 1.05 -29.38 23.23
C PHE A 262 -0.18 -30.12 23.78
N GLY A 263 -0.28 -31.44 23.55
CA GLY A 263 -1.32 -32.32 24.08
C GLY A 263 -2.69 -32.19 23.39
N VAL A 264 -3.10 -30.98 23.00
CA VAL A 264 -4.33 -30.73 22.24
C VAL A 264 -3.99 -30.03 20.93
N TYR A 265 -4.53 -30.50 19.81
CA TYR A 265 -4.47 -29.85 18.50
C TYR A 265 -5.90 -29.59 18.02
N ASP A 266 -6.47 -28.47 18.45
CA ASP A 266 -7.81 -28.05 18.06
C ASP A 266 -7.75 -27.03 16.93
N LEU A 267 -8.72 -27.11 16.03
CA LEU A 267 -8.94 -26.15 14.96
C LEU A 267 -10.09 -25.22 15.33
N LEU A 268 -10.00 -23.94 14.96
CA LEU A 268 -11.09 -22.97 15.09
C LEU A 268 -11.43 -22.40 13.71
N VAL A 269 -12.68 -22.60 13.27
CA VAL A 269 -13.24 -21.92 12.10
C VAL A 269 -13.72 -20.55 12.52
N LEU A 270 -12.91 -19.53 12.21
CA LEU A 270 -13.23 -18.14 12.50
C LEU A 270 -14.25 -17.56 11.49
N PRO A 271 -14.94 -16.47 11.86
CA PRO A 271 -15.72 -15.70 10.90
C PRO A 271 -14.85 -15.21 9.72
N PRO A 272 -15.42 -14.88 8.54
CA PRO A 272 -14.68 -14.58 7.31
C PRO A 272 -13.71 -13.38 7.32
N SER A 273 -13.51 -12.72 8.46
CA SER A 273 -12.72 -11.48 8.63
C SER A 273 -11.29 -11.68 9.16
N PHE A 274 -10.83 -12.92 9.36
CA PHE A 274 -9.52 -13.25 9.95
C PHE A 274 -8.30 -12.89 9.06
N PRO A 275 -7.29 -12.13 9.55
CA PRO A 275 -6.22 -11.56 8.71
C PRO A 275 -4.77 -11.97 9.05
N TYR A 276 -4.36 -13.25 8.87
CA TYR A 276 -2.93 -13.70 8.76
C TYR A 276 -2.12 -13.92 10.07
N GLY A 277 -0.83 -14.32 9.92
CA GLY A 277 0.21 -14.39 10.97
C GLY A 277 1.65 -14.20 10.44
N GLY A 278 2.57 -13.56 11.20
CA GLY A 278 4.06 -13.63 11.08
C GLY A 278 4.95 -13.03 12.22
N MET A 279 6.01 -13.73 12.67
CA MET A 279 6.85 -13.60 13.92
C MET A 279 8.00 -12.57 13.80
N SER A 280 8.94 -12.51 14.77
CA SER A 280 10.21 -11.73 14.72
C SER A 280 10.80 -11.68 13.31
N ALA A 281 10.81 -10.48 12.74
CA ALA A 281 11.01 -10.32 11.31
C ALA A 281 12.45 -10.60 10.82
N THR A 282 13.49 -10.42 11.65
CA THR A 282 14.90 -10.62 11.21
C THR A 282 15.19 -12.06 10.79
N HIS A 283 14.75 -13.03 11.60
CA HIS A 283 15.02 -14.45 11.39
C HIS A 283 13.74 -15.22 11.06
N PHE A 284 12.72 -14.53 10.54
CA PHE A 284 11.39 -15.09 10.35
C PHE A 284 11.34 -16.29 9.40
N TRP A 285 12.28 -16.37 8.45
CA TRP A 285 12.42 -17.51 7.57
C TRP A 285 12.69 -18.82 8.32
N LEU A 286 13.29 -18.79 9.53
CA LEU A 286 13.48 -20.00 10.35
C LEU A 286 12.16 -20.60 10.82
N ASN A 287 11.10 -19.80 10.88
CA ASN A 287 9.76 -20.29 11.10
C ASN A 287 9.17 -20.72 9.76
N GLU A 288 8.90 -19.75 8.89
CA GLU A 288 8.03 -19.98 7.74
C GLU A 288 8.69 -20.80 6.63
N GLY A 289 10.00 -20.62 6.41
CA GLY A 289 10.74 -21.43 5.46
C GLY A 289 10.75 -22.91 5.87
N TRP A 290 10.98 -23.18 7.17
CA TRP A 290 10.91 -24.53 7.73
C TRP A 290 9.49 -25.10 7.70
N THR A 291 8.48 -24.33 8.12
CA THR A 291 7.08 -24.76 8.09
C THR A 291 6.63 -25.09 6.67
N THR A 292 6.86 -24.21 5.70
CA THR A 292 6.52 -24.46 4.28
C THR A 292 7.31 -25.63 3.70
N TYR A 293 8.57 -25.82 4.10
CA TYR A 293 9.35 -26.98 3.68
C TYR A 293 8.76 -28.30 4.22
N ILE A 294 8.43 -28.37 5.51
CA ILE A 294 7.85 -29.57 6.14
C ILE A 294 6.43 -29.84 5.63
N GLU A 295 5.61 -28.81 5.43
CA GLU A 295 4.30 -28.92 4.77
C GLU A 295 4.44 -29.63 3.43
N ARG A 296 5.44 -29.25 2.62
CA ARG A 296 5.70 -29.86 1.30
C ARG A 296 6.27 -31.28 1.40
N VAL A 297 7.03 -31.61 2.45
CA VAL A 297 7.41 -33.00 2.73
C VAL A 297 6.17 -33.84 3.07
N LEU A 298 5.23 -33.30 3.85
CA LEU A 298 3.97 -33.98 4.15
C LEU A 298 3.16 -34.24 2.87
N GLN A 299 3.14 -33.30 1.91
CA GLN A 299 2.52 -33.53 0.60
C GLN A 299 3.14 -34.73 -0.13
N GLU A 300 4.46 -34.91 -0.06
CA GLU A 300 5.13 -36.08 -0.63
C GLU A 300 4.72 -37.39 0.06
N VAL A 301 4.71 -37.39 1.39
CA VAL A 301 4.45 -38.62 2.15
C VAL A 301 2.97 -39.04 2.09
N LEU A 302 2.06 -38.07 2.15
CA LEU A 302 0.61 -38.33 2.19
C LEU A 302 0.01 -38.52 0.79
N HIS A 303 0.66 -38.00 -0.25
CA HIS A 303 0.14 -38.05 -1.61
C HIS A 303 1.13 -38.67 -2.60
N SER A 304 2.17 -37.95 -3.04
CA SER A 304 3.26 -38.49 -3.87
C SER A 304 4.42 -37.50 -4.01
N PRO A 305 5.64 -37.95 -4.39
CA PRO A 305 6.77 -37.05 -4.66
C PRO A 305 6.46 -35.91 -5.63
N ALA A 306 5.60 -36.16 -6.62
CA ALA A 306 5.20 -35.15 -7.58
C ALA A 306 4.34 -34.02 -6.96
N HIS A 307 3.58 -34.28 -5.89
CA HIS A 307 2.82 -33.25 -5.18
C HIS A 307 3.75 -32.24 -4.51
N ARG A 308 4.87 -32.70 -3.97
CA ARG A 308 5.88 -31.81 -3.38
C ARG A 308 6.49 -30.88 -4.41
N GLY A 309 6.97 -31.40 -5.54
CA GLY A 309 7.49 -30.57 -6.63
C GLY A 309 6.46 -29.58 -7.17
N PHE A 310 5.20 -30.02 -7.27
CA PHE A 310 4.09 -29.18 -7.71
C PHE A 310 3.78 -28.04 -6.73
N SER A 311 3.82 -28.27 -5.43
CA SER A 311 3.68 -27.20 -4.42
C SER A 311 4.83 -26.19 -4.49
N PHE A 312 6.07 -26.63 -4.74
CA PHE A 312 7.20 -25.72 -4.94
C PHE A 312 7.05 -24.87 -6.21
N LEU A 313 6.50 -25.44 -7.29
CA LEU A 313 6.21 -24.69 -8.52
C LEU A 313 5.19 -23.57 -8.29
N ILE A 314 4.09 -23.88 -7.60
CA ILE A 314 3.07 -22.88 -7.23
C ILE A 314 3.67 -21.80 -6.32
N GLY A 315 4.44 -22.23 -5.32
CA GLY A 315 5.13 -21.33 -4.38
C GLY A 315 6.16 -20.41 -5.04
N TYR A 316 6.90 -20.91 -6.03
CA TYR A 316 7.88 -20.11 -6.78
C TYR A 316 7.22 -18.93 -7.49
N LYS A 317 6.03 -19.12 -8.06
CA LYS A 317 5.26 -18.01 -8.65
C LYS A 317 4.87 -16.97 -7.57
N ALA A 318 4.37 -17.43 -6.43
CA ALA A 318 4.02 -16.56 -5.30
C ALA A 318 5.23 -15.79 -4.75
N MET A 319 6.42 -16.40 -4.76
CA MET A 319 7.68 -15.78 -4.39
C MET A 319 8.07 -14.67 -5.36
N GLN A 320 8.06 -14.95 -6.66
CA GLN A 320 8.40 -13.96 -7.69
C GLN A 320 7.49 -12.73 -7.58
N ASP A 321 6.20 -12.96 -7.36
CA ASP A 321 5.23 -11.88 -7.17
C ASP A 321 5.50 -11.05 -5.91
N ALA A 322 6.10 -11.62 -4.86
CA ALA A 322 6.49 -10.89 -3.65
C ALA A 322 7.85 -10.20 -3.78
N LEU A 323 8.84 -10.82 -4.43
CA LEU A 323 10.15 -10.18 -4.66
C LEU A 323 9.99 -8.88 -5.46
N ARG A 324 9.14 -8.91 -6.50
CA ARG A 324 8.77 -7.72 -7.27
C ARG A 324 8.16 -6.62 -6.40
N GLN A 325 7.44 -6.96 -5.33
CA GLN A 325 6.82 -5.96 -4.44
C GLN A 325 7.84 -5.15 -3.63
N TYR A 326 9.08 -5.62 -3.53
CA TYR A 326 10.13 -5.00 -2.73
C TYR A 326 11.33 -4.55 -3.56
N GLU A 327 11.17 -4.35 -4.87
CA GLU A 327 12.25 -3.79 -5.70
C GLU A 327 12.70 -2.40 -5.21
N ASP A 328 11.78 -1.59 -4.67
CA ASP A 328 12.09 -0.28 -4.07
C ASP A 328 12.75 -0.37 -2.68
N ARG A 329 12.74 -1.56 -2.07
CA ARG A 329 13.24 -1.88 -0.71
C ARG A 329 13.92 -3.25 -0.71
N PRO A 330 15.05 -3.40 -1.42
CA PRO A 330 15.67 -4.70 -1.62
C PRO A 330 15.99 -5.46 -0.32
N LYS A 331 16.19 -4.75 0.80
CA LYS A 331 16.39 -5.39 2.11
C LYS A 331 15.26 -6.33 2.57
N TYR A 332 14.02 -6.15 2.09
CA TYR A 332 12.89 -7.06 2.38
C TYR A 332 12.78 -8.24 1.40
N GLN A 333 13.65 -8.31 0.39
CA GLN A 333 13.83 -9.50 -0.45
C GLN A 333 14.79 -10.52 0.19
N ARG A 334 15.50 -10.13 1.26
CA ARG A 334 16.46 -10.95 1.99
C ARG A 334 15.74 -11.98 2.87
N LEU A 335 16.40 -13.11 3.12
CA LEU A 335 15.92 -14.07 4.13
C LEU A 335 16.20 -13.59 5.54
N VAL A 336 17.39 -13.01 5.75
CA VAL A 336 17.79 -12.39 7.00
C VAL A 336 17.74 -10.88 6.82
N ILE A 337 16.86 -10.25 7.58
CA ILE A 337 16.56 -8.82 7.43
C ILE A 337 17.08 -8.08 8.65
N ASP A 338 18.01 -7.16 8.45
CA ASP A 338 18.46 -6.26 9.51
C ASP A 338 17.40 -5.18 9.74
N PHE A 339 16.91 -5.10 10.98
CA PHE A 339 15.95 -4.08 11.42
C PHE A 339 16.65 -3.07 12.34
N ASP A 340 16.39 -1.79 12.09
CA ASP A 340 16.78 -0.75 13.04
C ASP A 340 15.94 -0.84 14.31
N VAL A 341 16.44 -0.33 15.44
CA VAL A 341 15.66 -0.28 16.69
C VAL A 341 14.37 0.50 16.46
N GLY A 342 13.25 -0.15 16.74
CA GLY A 342 11.94 0.40 16.52
C GLY A 342 11.48 0.41 15.06
N GLU A 343 12.20 -0.21 14.10
CA GLU A 343 11.70 -0.51 12.76
C GLU A 343 10.53 -1.50 12.82
N ASP A 344 9.63 -1.46 11.82
CA ASP A 344 8.36 -2.16 11.92
C ASP A 344 8.51 -3.54 11.29
N PRO A 345 8.09 -4.62 11.95
CA PRO A 345 8.15 -5.95 11.34
C PRO A 345 7.18 -6.15 10.17
N ASP A 346 5.97 -5.59 10.23
CA ASP A 346 4.92 -5.85 9.20
C ASP A 346 5.26 -5.28 7.82
N ASP A 347 6.23 -4.39 7.82
CA ASP A 347 6.84 -3.78 6.66
C ASP A 347 7.57 -4.75 5.74
N ALA A 348 7.99 -5.89 6.29
CA ALA A 348 8.67 -6.97 5.58
C ALA A 348 7.75 -8.19 5.32
N TYR A 349 6.49 -8.15 5.75
CA TYR A 349 5.58 -9.29 5.65
C TYR A 349 5.19 -9.59 4.20
N SER A 350 5.54 -10.78 3.73
CA SER A 350 5.30 -11.27 2.38
C SER A 350 5.48 -12.80 2.28
N SER A 351 5.34 -13.37 1.08
CA SER A 351 5.69 -14.77 0.81
C SER A 351 7.20 -15.02 0.68
N VAL A 352 8.07 -14.00 0.72
CA VAL A 352 9.53 -14.18 0.63
C VAL A 352 10.09 -15.13 1.72
N PRO A 353 9.87 -14.90 3.03
CA PRO A 353 10.42 -15.77 4.08
C PRO A 353 9.90 -17.22 4.01
N TYR A 354 8.68 -17.42 3.50
CA TYR A 354 8.07 -18.73 3.26
C TYR A 354 8.77 -19.44 2.09
N GLU A 355 8.73 -18.81 0.92
CA GLU A 355 9.04 -19.47 -0.34
C GLU A 355 10.54 -19.50 -0.62
N LYS A 356 11.24 -18.39 -0.38
CA LYS A 356 12.71 -18.34 -0.53
C LYS A 356 13.36 -19.20 0.56
N GLY A 357 12.77 -19.23 1.77
CA GLY A 357 13.23 -20.07 2.88
C GLY A 357 13.05 -21.56 2.59
N ALA A 358 11.88 -21.97 2.10
CA ALA A 358 11.64 -23.36 1.73
C ALA A 358 12.50 -23.82 0.54
N ASN A 359 12.72 -22.96 -0.46
CA ASN A 359 13.62 -23.25 -1.57
C ASN A 359 15.08 -23.39 -1.11
N PHE A 360 15.50 -22.60 -0.13
CA PHE A 360 16.82 -22.74 0.47
C PHE A 360 17.00 -24.10 1.16
N LEU A 361 16.00 -24.53 1.93
CA LEU A 361 16.02 -25.85 2.57
C LEU A 361 15.97 -26.99 1.55
N LEU A 362 15.21 -26.85 0.45
CA LEU A 362 15.21 -27.79 -0.66
C LEU A 362 16.59 -27.88 -1.34
N TYR A 363 17.28 -26.75 -1.51
CA TYR A 363 18.65 -26.72 -2.01
C TYR A 363 19.61 -27.48 -1.08
N LEU A 364 19.54 -27.24 0.23
CA LEU A 364 20.37 -27.94 1.21
C LEU A 364 20.10 -29.44 1.23
N GLU A 365 18.82 -29.86 1.20
CA GLU A 365 18.44 -31.26 1.12
C GLU A 365 19.13 -31.94 -0.07
N ARG A 366 18.98 -31.38 -1.27
CA ARG A 366 19.55 -31.94 -2.51
C ARG A 366 21.06 -31.98 -2.47
N LEU A 367 21.69 -30.89 -2.03
CA LEU A 367 23.14 -30.79 -1.89
C LEU A 367 23.68 -31.86 -0.93
N LEU A 368 23.00 -32.08 0.19
CA LEU A 368 23.44 -32.98 1.25
C LEU A 368 23.06 -34.45 1.00
N GLY A 369 22.43 -34.79 -0.12
CA GLY A 369 22.18 -36.19 -0.52
C GLY A 369 20.71 -36.63 -0.45
N GLY A 370 19.77 -35.69 -0.47
CA GLY A 370 18.34 -35.96 -0.57
C GLY A 370 17.63 -36.13 0.77
N LEU A 371 16.32 -36.32 0.68
CA LEU A 371 15.40 -36.31 1.81
C LEU A 371 15.77 -37.31 2.92
N ASP A 372 16.15 -38.55 2.57
CA ASP A 372 16.51 -39.59 3.56
C ASP A 372 17.73 -39.20 4.41
N VAL A 373 18.64 -38.40 3.85
CA VAL A 373 19.82 -37.90 4.55
C VAL A 373 19.48 -36.66 5.37
N PHE A 374 18.57 -35.81 4.88
CA PHE A 374 18.24 -34.55 5.53
C PHE A 374 17.22 -34.68 6.67
N LEU A 375 16.24 -35.60 6.59
CA LEU A 375 15.24 -35.79 7.66
C LEU A 375 15.85 -36.15 9.03
N PRO A 376 16.89 -36.99 9.15
CA PRO A 376 17.61 -37.17 10.40
C PRO A 376 18.21 -35.88 10.98
N TYR A 377 18.65 -34.94 10.14
CA TYR A 377 19.09 -33.62 10.58
C TYR A 377 17.90 -32.77 11.06
N VAL A 378 16.77 -32.78 10.34
CA VAL A 378 15.54 -32.07 10.74
C VAL A 378 15.11 -32.47 12.16
N ARG A 379 15.08 -33.77 12.46
CA ARG A 379 14.74 -34.26 13.80
C ARG A 379 15.74 -33.79 14.86
N ASP A 380 17.03 -33.83 14.55
CA ASP A 380 18.08 -33.38 15.46
C ASP A 380 17.98 -31.87 15.73
N TYR A 381 17.73 -31.07 14.68
CA TYR A 381 17.48 -29.63 14.76
C TYR A 381 16.30 -29.32 15.69
N VAL A 382 15.13 -29.93 15.46
CA VAL A 382 13.95 -29.69 16.30
C VAL A 382 14.18 -30.14 17.74
N ASN A 383 14.77 -31.33 17.95
CA ASN A 383 15.05 -31.83 19.29
C ASN A 383 16.05 -30.94 20.05
N THR A 384 17.07 -30.43 19.35
CA THR A 384 18.10 -29.57 19.94
C THR A 384 17.51 -28.23 20.41
N PHE A 385 16.65 -27.60 19.62
CA PHE A 385 16.14 -26.26 19.89
C PHE A 385 14.71 -26.23 20.44
N MET A 386 14.14 -27.38 20.77
CA MET A 386 12.83 -27.46 21.40
C MET A 386 12.78 -26.61 22.68
N GLY A 387 11.76 -25.75 22.79
CA GLY A 387 11.63 -24.83 23.92
C GLY A 387 12.60 -23.63 23.92
N GLN A 388 13.40 -23.45 22.86
CA GLN A 388 14.36 -22.36 22.72
C GLN A 388 13.99 -21.41 21.58
N SER A 389 14.59 -20.23 21.56
CA SER A 389 14.54 -19.28 20.45
C SER A 389 15.95 -19.08 19.90
N ILE A 390 16.10 -19.14 18.58
CA ILE A 390 17.41 -19.12 17.92
C ILE A 390 17.45 -18.07 16.82
N ASN A 391 18.66 -17.70 16.41
CA ASN A 391 18.91 -16.91 15.22
C ASN A 391 19.51 -17.79 14.10
N THR A 392 19.68 -17.20 12.92
CA THR A 392 20.22 -17.90 11.74
C THR A 392 21.65 -18.41 11.95
N ASP A 393 22.49 -17.71 12.71
CA ASP A 393 23.87 -18.15 12.97
C ASP A 393 23.91 -19.40 13.86
N ILE A 394 23.09 -19.45 14.91
CA ILE A 394 22.95 -20.63 15.78
C ILE A 394 22.45 -21.82 14.96
N TRP A 395 21.46 -21.61 14.09
CA TRP A 395 20.96 -22.64 13.19
C TRP A 395 22.07 -23.13 12.24
N LYS A 396 22.81 -22.21 11.60
CA LYS A 396 23.90 -22.55 10.67
C LYS A 396 25.00 -23.32 11.40
N GLU A 397 25.45 -22.87 12.57
CA GLU A 397 26.48 -23.60 13.34
C GLU A 397 26.02 -25.00 13.74
N HIS A 398 24.74 -25.17 14.10
CA HIS A 398 24.17 -26.49 14.37
C HIS A 398 24.20 -27.40 13.14
N LEU A 399 23.86 -26.88 11.95
CA LEU A 399 23.98 -27.62 10.69
C LEU A 399 25.41 -28.11 10.46
N TYR A 400 26.42 -27.25 10.63
CA TYR A 400 27.82 -27.66 10.48
C TYR A 400 28.25 -28.68 11.54
N SER A 401 27.91 -28.42 12.80
CA SER A 401 28.23 -29.28 13.93
C SER A 401 27.62 -30.68 13.78
N TYR A 402 26.40 -30.79 13.28
CA TYR A 402 25.75 -32.08 13.01
C TYR A 402 26.59 -32.98 12.09
N TRP A 403 27.10 -32.43 10.99
CA TRP A 403 27.91 -33.19 10.03
C TRP A 403 29.34 -33.46 10.52
N ARG A 404 29.96 -32.49 11.21
CA ARG A 404 31.28 -32.68 11.84
C ARG A 404 31.25 -33.84 12.85
N ASN A 405 30.24 -33.89 13.72
CA ASN A 405 30.11 -34.90 14.76
C ASN A 405 29.88 -36.32 14.22
N ARG A 406 29.40 -36.45 12.98
CA ARG A 406 29.24 -37.73 12.29
C ARG A 406 30.48 -38.16 11.51
N GLY A 407 31.55 -37.36 11.52
CA GLY A 407 32.79 -37.63 10.79
C GLY A 407 32.66 -37.47 9.27
N ASP A 408 31.59 -36.83 8.77
CA ASP A 408 31.34 -36.69 7.34
C ASP A 408 31.93 -35.39 6.80
N GLY A 409 33.26 -35.37 6.64
CA GLY A 409 33.99 -34.23 6.08
C GLY A 409 33.55 -33.85 4.66
N SER A 410 32.91 -34.77 3.93
CA SER A 410 32.39 -34.49 2.58
C SER A 410 31.20 -33.53 2.61
N LYS A 411 30.28 -33.70 3.57
CA LYS A 411 29.12 -32.79 3.75
C LYS A 411 29.56 -31.40 4.22
N VAL A 412 30.52 -31.34 5.13
CA VAL A 412 31.11 -30.06 5.57
C VAL A 412 31.72 -29.32 4.37
N SER A 413 32.50 -30.02 3.53
CA SER A 413 33.08 -29.43 2.32
C SER A 413 32.01 -28.93 1.33
N LEU A 414 30.85 -29.60 1.24
CA LEU A 414 29.73 -29.12 0.42
C LEU A 414 29.12 -27.84 1.01
N LEU A 415 28.95 -27.77 2.34
CA LEU A 415 28.45 -26.58 3.02
C LEU A 415 29.40 -25.38 2.88
N ASP A 416 30.71 -25.62 2.88
CA ASP A 416 31.74 -24.58 2.70
C ASP A 416 31.65 -23.91 1.31
N ASN A 417 31.11 -24.61 0.30
CA ASN A 417 30.92 -24.10 -1.05
C ASN A 417 29.61 -23.32 -1.25
N ILE A 418 28.73 -23.26 -0.24
CA ILE A 418 27.49 -22.50 -0.33
C ILE A 418 27.81 -21.01 -0.23
N ASP A 419 27.27 -20.22 -1.16
CA ASP A 419 27.22 -18.76 -1.00
C ASP A 419 26.12 -18.38 0.01
N TRP A 420 26.48 -18.45 1.29
CA TRP A 420 25.60 -18.11 2.40
C TRP A 420 25.12 -16.66 2.33
N ASN A 421 25.96 -15.75 1.82
CA ASN A 421 25.62 -14.34 1.74
C ASN A 421 24.56 -14.11 0.67
N ALA A 422 24.67 -14.75 -0.50
CA ALA A 422 23.64 -14.68 -1.52
C ALA A 422 22.29 -15.26 -1.05
N TRP A 423 22.29 -16.34 -0.27
CA TRP A 423 21.05 -16.90 0.28
C TRP A 423 20.42 -16.02 1.36
N PHE A 424 21.20 -15.59 2.35
CA PHE A 424 20.67 -14.84 3.49
C PHE A 424 20.40 -13.38 3.16
N TYR A 425 21.31 -12.73 2.47
CA TYR A 425 21.34 -11.29 2.27
C TYR A 425 21.22 -10.88 0.80
N GLY A 426 21.17 -11.84 -0.12
CA GLY A 426 21.02 -11.56 -1.56
C GLY A 426 19.65 -10.99 -1.90
N GLU A 427 19.69 -10.02 -2.79
CA GLU A 427 18.56 -9.23 -3.28
C GLU A 427 18.31 -9.55 -4.76
N GLY A 428 17.14 -9.15 -5.28
CA GLY A 428 16.72 -9.36 -6.66
C GLY A 428 15.58 -10.37 -6.82
N LEU A 429 15.19 -10.59 -8.08
CA LEU A 429 14.00 -11.37 -8.46
C LEU A 429 14.26 -12.87 -8.66
N THR A 430 15.49 -13.30 -8.47
CA THR A 430 15.93 -14.69 -8.74
C THR A 430 16.59 -15.28 -7.50
N LEU A 431 16.55 -16.61 -7.41
CA LEU A 431 17.28 -17.33 -6.38
C LEU A 431 18.77 -17.39 -6.74
N PRO A 432 19.67 -17.54 -5.74
CA PRO A 432 21.11 -17.70 -5.99
C PRO A 432 21.46 -18.93 -6.83
N VAL A 433 20.56 -19.91 -6.87
CA VAL A 433 20.70 -21.15 -7.63
C VAL A 433 19.41 -21.38 -8.41
N GLU A 434 19.54 -21.82 -9.66
CA GLU A 434 18.40 -22.24 -10.47
C GLU A 434 17.80 -23.53 -9.89
N MET A 435 16.51 -23.47 -9.56
CA MET A 435 15.80 -24.59 -8.94
C MET A 435 15.03 -25.37 -9.99
N GLU A 436 15.29 -26.67 -10.07
CA GLU A 436 14.50 -27.59 -10.89
C GLU A 436 13.34 -28.18 -10.05
N TYR A 437 12.11 -28.10 -10.56
CA TYR A 437 10.93 -28.67 -9.89
C TYR A 437 10.37 -29.84 -10.70
N ASP A 438 9.79 -30.81 -10.00
CA ASP A 438 9.04 -31.89 -10.64
C ASP A 438 7.74 -31.32 -11.24
N LEU A 439 7.66 -31.36 -12.58
CA LEU A 439 6.52 -30.87 -13.34
C LEU A 439 5.49 -31.97 -13.65
N THR A 440 5.65 -33.19 -13.13
CA THR A 440 4.80 -34.35 -13.48
C THR A 440 3.30 -34.06 -13.33
N LEU A 441 2.88 -33.41 -12.23
CA LEU A 441 1.47 -33.05 -12.04
C LEU A 441 1.04 -31.82 -12.86
N ALA A 442 1.96 -30.88 -13.11
CA ALA A 442 1.68 -29.68 -13.90
C ALA A 442 1.57 -29.99 -15.40
N LYS A 443 2.27 -31.03 -15.88
CA LYS A 443 2.37 -31.40 -17.29
C LYS A 443 1.01 -31.51 -17.96
N TYR A 444 0.11 -32.32 -17.41
CA TYR A 444 -1.22 -32.54 -18.00
C TYR A 444 -2.08 -31.28 -17.98
N ALA A 445 -1.98 -30.47 -16.91
CA ALA A 445 -2.65 -29.18 -16.83
C ALA A 445 -2.14 -28.21 -17.91
N TYR A 446 -0.83 -28.21 -18.18
CA TYR A 446 -0.22 -27.38 -19.23
C TYR A 446 -0.57 -27.86 -20.63
N GLU A 447 -0.57 -29.17 -20.88
CA GLU A 447 -0.97 -29.77 -22.15
C GLU A 447 -2.44 -29.49 -22.46
N LEU A 448 -3.33 -29.61 -21.46
CA LEU A 448 -4.73 -29.28 -21.63
C LEU A 448 -4.93 -27.78 -21.88
N ALA A 449 -4.24 -26.91 -21.14
CA ALA A 449 -4.27 -25.46 -21.38
C ALA A 449 -3.78 -25.10 -22.78
N ALA A 450 -2.70 -25.71 -23.26
CA ALA A 450 -2.19 -25.51 -24.61
C ALA A 450 -3.16 -26.01 -25.70
N ARG A 451 -3.88 -27.11 -25.45
CA ARG A 451 -4.93 -27.58 -26.36
C ARG A 451 -6.10 -26.61 -26.46
N TRP A 452 -6.55 -26.04 -25.34
CA TRP A 452 -7.57 -24.99 -25.31
C TRP A 452 -7.09 -23.71 -25.99
N ASP A 453 -5.84 -23.32 -25.77
CA ASP A 453 -5.22 -22.19 -26.46
C ASP A 453 -5.19 -22.37 -27.98
N ALA A 454 -4.79 -23.56 -28.46
CA ALA A 454 -4.77 -23.89 -29.88
C ALA A 454 -6.18 -24.02 -30.51
N SER A 455 -7.24 -24.10 -29.71
CA SER A 455 -8.61 -24.30 -30.22
C SER A 455 -9.31 -23.01 -30.63
N ARG A 456 -8.79 -21.83 -30.26
CA ARG A 456 -9.43 -20.51 -30.39
C ARG A 456 -10.02 -20.22 -31.78
N VAL A 457 -9.38 -20.72 -32.83
CA VAL A 457 -9.75 -20.47 -34.23
C VAL A 457 -10.69 -21.52 -34.81
N LYS A 458 -11.07 -22.54 -34.03
CA LYS A 458 -11.90 -23.67 -34.48
C LYS A 458 -13.35 -23.48 -34.05
N ASP A 459 -14.27 -24.07 -34.82
CA ASP A 459 -15.68 -24.10 -34.44
C ASP A 459 -15.90 -25.03 -33.24
N ILE A 460 -16.76 -24.63 -32.29
CA ILE A 460 -17.01 -25.39 -31.06
C ILE A 460 -17.50 -26.82 -31.32
N ASN A 461 -18.24 -27.05 -32.41
CA ASN A 461 -18.75 -28.38 -32.75
C ASN A 461 -17.67 -29.32 -33.29
N SER A 462 -16.51 -28.78 -33.65
CA SER A 462 -15.34 -29.54 -34.11
C SER A 462 -14.34 -29.86 -32.99
N LEU A 463 -14.59 -29.36 -31.77
CA LEU A 463 -13.70 -29.54 -30.63
C LEU A 463 -13.86 -30.95 -30.03
N ASN A 464 -12.74 -31.56 -29.69
CA ASN A 464 -12.68 -32.88 -29.06
C ASN A 464 -12.23 -32.76 -27.59
N PHE A 465 -13.00 -32.00 -26.80
CA PHE A 465 -12.89 -31.93 -25.34
C PHE A 465 -14.01 -32.75 -24.71
N LYS A 466 -13.75 -33.37 -23.56
CA LYS A 466 -14.67 -34.27 -22.88
C LYS A 466 -14.89 -33.78 -21.45
N SER A 467 -16.08 -33.94 -20.91
CA SER A 467 -16.40 -33.52 -19.53
C SER A 467 -15.51 -34.18 -18.47
N ASN A 468 -14.89 -35.32 -18.80
CA ASN A 468 -13.95 -36.03 -17.95
C ASN A 468 -12.48 -35.64 -18.17
N ASP A 469 -12.13 -34.64 -18.99
CA ASP A 469 -10.71 -34.23 -19.16
C ASP A 469 -10.07 -33.76 -17.84
N LEU A 470 -10.87 -33.32 -16.86
CA LEU A 470 -10.43 -32.91 -15.52
C LEU A 470 -10.68 -33.97 -14.44
N SER A 471 -11.18 -35.18 -14.78
CA SER A 471 -11.53 -36.20 -13.78
C SER A 471 -10.32 -36.65 -12.97
N ASP A 472 -9.16 -36.67 -13.63
CA ASP A 472 -7.91 -37.16 -13.05
C ASP A 472 -7.08 -36.02 -12.43
N PHE A 473 -7.59 -34.79 -12.46
CA PHE A 473 -6.94 -33.64 -11.85
C PHE A 473 -7.45 -33.42 -10.42
N ASP A 474 -6.53 -33.23 -9.49
CA ASP A 474 -6.85 -32.66 -8.20
C ASP A 474 -7.25 -31.16 -8.32
N SER A 475 -7.60 -30.55 -7.19
CA SER A 475 -8.00 -29.13 -7.18
C SER A 475 -6.85 -28.18 -7.55
N ASN A 476 -5.61 -28.52 -7.22
CA ASN A 476 -4.44 -27.69 -7.51
C ASN A 476 -4.05 -27.79 -9.00
N GLN A 477 -4.15 -28.96 -9.62
CA GLN A 477 -3.96 -29.17 -11.05
C GLN A 477 -5.03 -28.43 -11.87
N LYS A 478 -6.28 -28.45 -11.42
CA LYS A 478 -7.35 -27.64 -12.01
C LYS A 478 -7.06 -26.14 -11.88
N ALA A 479 -6.57 -25.70 -10.72
CA ALA A 479 -6.17 -24.31 -10.51
C ALA A 479 -5.01 -23.90 -11.43
N VAL A 480 -3.97 -24.73 -11.54
CA VAL A 480 -2.82 -24.51 -12.42
C VAL A 480 -3.21 -24.59 -13.90
N PHE A 481 -4.16 -25.45 -14.28
CA PHE A 481 -4.73 -25.47 -15.63
C PHE A 481 -5.37 -24.13 -15.97
N LEU A 482 -6.23 -23.60 -15.09
CA LEU A 482 -6.89 -22.32 -15.29
C LEU A 482 -5.90 -21.16 -15.28
N GLU A 483 -4.93 -21.15 -14.36
CA GLU A 483 -3.89 -20.13 -14.28
C GLU A 483 -2.95 -20.17 -15.50
N LYS A 484 -2.60 -21.37 -15.98
CA LYS A 484 -1.84 -21.52 -17.21
C LYS A 484 -2.63 -21.01 -18.41
N LEU A 485 -3.93 -21.30 -18.46
CA LEU A 485 -4.81 -20.82 -19.52
C LEU A 485 -4.96 -19.29 -19.49
N GLN A 486 -4.96 -18.68 -18.30
CA GLN A 486 -4.91 -17.22 -18.11
C GLN A 486 -3.58 -16.60 -18.59
N SER A 487 -2.48 -17.35 -18.66
CA SER A 487 -1.21 -16.85 -19.21
C SER A 487 -1.21 -16.69 -20.73
N TYR A 488 -2.25 -17.21 -21.41
CA TYR A 488 -2.48 -17.04 -22.83
C TYR A 488 -3.50 -15.91 -23.10
N PRO A 489 -3.71 -15.48 -24.36
CA PRO A 489 -4.78 -14.53 -24.69
C PRO A 489 -6.18 -14.97 -24.23
N ALA A 490 -7.16 -14.07 -24.17
CA ALA A 490 -8.52 -14.41 -23.75
C ALA A 490 -9.23 -15.36 -24.75
N LEU A 491 -9.97 -16.35 -24.23
CA LEU A 491 -10.72 -17.31 -25.06
C LEU A 491 -11.95 -16.63 -25.69
N PRO A 492 -12.37 -17.01 -26.92
CA PRO A 492 -13.61 -16.50 -27.51
C PRO A 492 -14.83 -16.84 -26.66
N SER A 493 -15.89 -16.03 -26.74
CA SER A 493 -17.14 -16.20 -25.98
C SER A 493 -17.69 -17.63 -26.00
N ALA A 494 -17.80 -18.22 -27.19
CA ALA A 494 -18.33 -19.57 -27.35
C ALA A 494 -17.46 -20.63 -26.66
N HIS A 495 -16.14 -20.43 -26.62
CA HIS A 495 -15.20 -21.33 -25.95
C HIS A 495 -15.26 -21.20 -24.44
N LEU A 496 -15.40 -19.99 -23.90
CA LEU A 496 -15.54 -19.76 -22.46
C LEU A 496 -16.82 -20.41 -21.93
N THR A 497 -17.95 -20.19 -22.60
CA THR A 497 -19.23 -20.84 -22.25
C THR A 497 -19.12 -22.36 -22.37
N TYR A 498 -18.51 -22.86 -23.44
CA TYR A 498 -18.32 -24.29 -23.64
C TYR A 498 -17.42 -24.90 -22.55
N LEU A 499 -16.29 -24.28 -22.22
CA LEU A 499 -15.37 -24.70 -21.15
C LEU A 499 -16.06 -24.74 -19.79
N GLY A 500 -16.79 -23.67 -19.44
CA GLY A 500 -17.51 -23.55 -18.18
C GLY A 500 -18.58 -24.65 -18.02
N ASN A 501 -19.36 -24.89 -19.07
CA ASN A 501 -20.41 -25.91 -19.10
C ASN A 501 -19.84 -27.33 -19.11
N LEU A 502 -18.81 -27.58 -19.92
CA LEU A 502 -18.21 -28.90 -20.08
C LEU A 502 -17.60 -29.41 -18.77
N TYR A 503 -16.99 -28.51 -18.00
CA TYR A 503 -16.28 -28.83 -16.76
C TYR A 503 -16.99 -28.41 -15.46
N GLY A 504 -18.17 -27.79 -15.55
CA GLY A 504 -18.96 -27.35 -14.39
C GLY A 504 -18.28 -26.28 -13.53
N LEU A 505 -17.41 -25.44 -14.11
CA LEU A 505 -16.58 -24.49 -13.34
C LEU A 505 -17.36 -23.31 -12.76
N SER A 506 -18.49 -22.93 -13.37
CA SER A 506 -19.38 -21.88 -12.87
C SER A 506 -20.27 -22.35 -11.72
N GLU A 507 -20.35 -23.65 -11.45
CA GLU A 507 -21.24 -24.27 -10.45
C GLU A 507 -20.47 -24.99 -9.34
N THR A 508 -19.15 -25.09 -9.45
CA THR A 508 -18.33 -25.78 -8.45
C THR A 508 -18.40 -25.09 -7.07
N THR A 509 -18.46 -25.90 -6.02
CA THR A 509 -18.36 -25.43 -4.62
C THR A 509 -16.92 -25.07 -4.23
N ASN A 510 -15.93 -25.47 -5.02
CA ASN A 510 -14.54 -25.10 -4.80
C ASN A 510 -14.30 -23.62 -5.18
N SER A 511 -14.08 -22.81 -4.16
CA SER A 511 -13.94 -21.37 -4.32
C SER A 511 -12.70 -20.94 -5.11
N GLU A 512 -11.60 -21.70 -5.04
CA GLU A 512 -10.37 -21.40 -5.77
C GLU A 512 -10.53 -21.63 -7.28
N LEU A 513 -11.29 -22.66 -7.66
CA LEU A 513 -11.56 -23.00 -9.05
C LEU A 513 -12.55 -22.03 -9.68
N ARG A 514 -13.64 -21.75 -8.96
CA ARG A 514 -14.67 -20.81 -9.40
C ARG A 514 -14.11 -19.39 -9.51
N PHE A 515 -13.24 -19.00 -8.58
CA PHE A 515 -12.49 -17.75 -8.64
C PHE A 515 -11.67 -17.65 -9.93
N ARG A 516 -10.80 -18.61 -10.20
CA ARG A 516 -9.93 -18.63 -11.39
C ARG A 516 -10.72 -18.72 -12.69
N TYR A 517 -11.86 -19.44 -12.68
CA TYR A 517 -12.75 -19.48 -13.83
C TYR A 517 -13.37 -18.11 -14.12
N TYR A 518 -13.86 -17.39 -13.10
CA TYR A 518 -14.39 -16.04 -13.33
C TYR A 518 -13.29 -15.03 -13.69
N GLU A 519 -12.07 -15.17 -13.18
CA GLU A 519 -10.92 -14.39 -13.66
C GLU A 519 -10.64 -14.64 -15.15
N LEU A 520 -10.76 -15.89 -15.60
CA LEU A 520 -10.61 -16.25 -17.02
C LEU A 520 -11.79 -15.74 -17.87
N ALA A 521 -13.02 -15.93 -17.40
CA ALA A 521 -14.24 -15.55 -18.12
C ALA A 521 -14.43 -14.03 -18.22
N LEU A 522 -13.85 -13.28 -17.28
CA LEU A 522 -13.86 -11.82 -17.23
C LEU A 522 -12.50 -11.20 -17.63
N LEU A 523 -11.62 -12.00 -18.23
CA LEU A 523 -10.31 -11.55 -18.69
C LEU A 523 -10.45 -10.51 -19.81
N ASP A 524 -11.38 -10.76 -20.74
CA ASP A 524 -11.79 -9.82 -21.78
C ASP A 524 -13.23 -9.34 -21.52
N THR A 525 -13.37 -8.06 -21.14
CA THR A 525 -14.67 -7.48 -20.83
C THR A 525 -15.42 -6.96 -22.07
N SER A 526 -14.77 -6.96 -23.24
CA SER A 526 -15.35 -6.41 -24.48
C SER A 526 -16.33 -7.35 -25.20
N ILE A 527 -16.34 -8.64 -24.84
CA ILE A 527 -17.19 -9.65 -25.47
C ILE A 527 -18.62 -9.66 -24.91
N PRO A 528 -19.69 -9.79 -25.73
CA PRO A 528 -21.08 -9.70 -25.24
C PRO A 528 -21.47 -10.67 -24.11
N VAL A 529 -20.83 -11.85 -24.04
CA VAL A 529 -21.10 -12.86 -23.00
C VAL A 529 -20.55 -12.47 -21.62
N SER A 530 -19.58 -11.54 -21.56
CA SER A 530 -18.95 -11.08 -20.32
C SER A 530 -19.97 -10.50 -19.34
N LYS A 531 -21.03 -9.86 -19.84
CA LYS A 531 -22.14 -9.33 -19.02
C LYS A 531 -22.88 -10.43 -18.25
N SER A 532 -23.13 -11.57 -18.91
CA SER A 532 -23.77 -12.72 -18.25
C SER A 532 -22.87 -13.24 -17.13
N PHE A 533 -21.58 -13.46 -17.42
CA PHE A 533 -20.62 -13.93 -16.43
C PHE A 533 -20.40 -12.93 -15.28
N ALA A 534 -20.45 -11.63 -15.55
CA ALA A 534 -20.34 -10.60 -14.52
C ALA A 534 -21.48 -10.69 -13.50
N SER A 535 -22.71 -10.85 -13.99
CA SER A 535 -23.89 -11.03 -13.15
C SER A 535 -23.79 -12.30 -12.30
N ASP A 536 -23.36 -13.42 -12.90
CA ASP A 536 -23.19 -14.70 -12.21
C ASP A 536 -22.07 -14.64 -11.15
N ALA A 537 -20.94 -14.04 -11.49
CA ALA A 537 -19.79 -13.87 -10.61
C ALA A 537 -20.11 -12.94 -9.43
N ALA A 538 -20.84 -11.84 -9.69
CA ALA A 538 -21.27 -10.91 -8.65
C ALA A 538 -22.25 -11.59 -7.68
N ARG A 539 -23.26 -12.31 -8.18
CA ARG A 539 -24.18 -13.09 -7.32
C ARG A 539 -23.45 -14.12 -6.48
N TRP A 540 -22.46 -14.81 -7.05
CA TRP A 540 -21.66 -15.78 -6.31
C TRP A 540 -20.93 -15.17 -5.10
N VAL A 541 -20.19 -14.09 -5.30
CA VAL A 541 -19.36 -13.52 -4.22
C VAL A 541 -20.12 -12.69 -3.20
N VAL A 542 -21.33 -12.24 -3.52
CA VAL A 542 -22.29 -11.73 -2.52
C VAL A 542 -23.14 -12.84 -1.90
N GLY A 543 -23.01 -14.10 -2.35
CA GLY A 543 -23.74 -15.26 -1.84
C GLY A 543 -25.23 -15.29 -2.19
N ASP A 544 -25.64 -14.66 -3.30
CA ASP A 544 -27.01 -14.60 -3.84
C ASP A 544 -27.23 -15.59 -5.00
N ASP A 545 -26.27 -16.49 -5.23
CA ASP A 545 -26.37 -17.58 -6.22
C ASP A 545 -26.93 -18.89 -5.63
N GLY A 546 -27.39 -18.85 -4.37
CA GLY A 546 -27.90 -20.03 -3.65
C GLY A 546 -26.82 -20.91 -3.00
N THR A 547 -25.52 -20.64 -3.22
CA THR A 547 -24.43 -21.43 -2.60
C THR A 547 -24.01 -20.90 -1.23
N GLY A 548 -24.03 -19.58 -1.02
CA GLY A 548 -23.79 -18.93 0.28
C GLY A 548 -22.33 -18.92 0.79
N ILE A 549 -21.35 -19.37 -0.01
CA ILE A 549 -20.01 -19.79 0.47
C ILE A 549 -19.00 -18.63 0.71
N ILE A 550 -19.13 -17.46 0.06
CA ILE A 550 -17.99 -16.53 -0.11
C ILE A 550 -18.10 -15.18 0.62
N LYS A 551 -19.19 -14.91 1.34
CA LYS A 551 -19.40 -13.59 1.98
C LYS A 551 -18.21 -13.18 2.86
N GLY A 552 -17.51 -12.10 2.46
CA GLY A 552 -16.47 -11.45 3.26
C GLY A 552 -15.02 -11.88 3.01
N ARG A 553 -14.76 -12.95 2.24
CA ARG A 553 -13.36 -13.37 1.96
C ARG A 553 -12.75 -12.51 0.86
N MET A 554 -11.99 -11.50 1.27
CA MET A 554 -11.45 -10.47 0.38
C MET A 554 -10.54 -10.97 -0.74
N LYS A 555 -9.94 -12.16 -0.58
CA LYS A 555 -9.23 -12.89 -1.64
C LYS A 555 -10.09 -13.08 -2.89
N PHE A 556 -11.40 -13.33 -2.72
CA PHE A 556 -12.34 -13.60 -3.82
C PHE A 556 -13.27 -12.42 -4.08
N CYS A 557 -13.95 -11.91 -3.05
CA CYS A 557 -15.02 -10.91 -3.23
C CYS A 557 -14.55 -9.68 -4.00
N ARG A 558 -13.35 -9.20 -3.68
CA ARG A 558 -12.88 -7.94 -4.25
C ARG A 558 -12.34 -8.09 -5.67
N PRO A 559 -11.44 -9.04 -5.99
CA PRO A 559 -11.04 -9.26 -7.37
C PRO A 559 -12.23 -9.58 -8.28
N VAL A 560 -13.19 -10.41 -7.82
CA VAL A 560 -14.35 -10.82 -8.62
C VAL A 560 -15.34 -9.68 -8.85
N LEU A 561 -15.74 -8.94 -7.81
CA LEU A 561 -16.66 -7.79 -8.00
C LEU A 561 -16.04 -6.71 -8.87
N ARG A 562 -14.71 -6.53 -8.83
CA ARG A 562 -14.00 -5.64 -9.75
C ARG A 562 -14.01 -6.13 -11.17
N ALA A 563 -13.78 -7.43 -11.38
CA ALA A 563 -13.85 -8.01 -12.71
C ALA A 563 -15.28 -7.94 -13.28
N ALA A 564 -16.29 -8.21 -12.46
CA ALA A 564 -17.70 -8.13 -12.82
C ALA A 564 -18.13 -6.68 -13.13
N ASP A 565 -17.74 -5.71 -12.29
CA ASP A 565 -18.05 -4.29 -12.49
C ASP A 565 -17.45 -3.75 -13.80
N ARG A 566 -16.26 -4.21 -14.20
CA ARG A 566 -15.68 -3.86 -15.51
C ARG A 566 -16.48 -4.40 -16.70
N ALA A 567 -17.22 -5.49 -16.54
CA ALA A 567 -17.95 -6.15 -17.61
C ALA A 567 -19.44 -5.75 -17.66
N ASP A 568 -20.10 -5.61 -16.50
CA ASP A 568 -21.49 -5.13 -16.37
C ASP A 568 -21.66 -4.26 -15.10
N PRO A 569 -21.34 -2.96 -15.18
CA PRO A 569 -21.40 -2.06 -14.03
C PRO A 569 -22.82 -1.96 -13.44
N GLU A 570 -23.87 -1.78 -14.26
CA GLU A 570 -25.22 -1.53 -13.74
C GLU A 570 -25.74 -2.70 -12.90
N THR A 571 -25.61 -3.92 -13.41
CA THR A 571 -26.06 -5.14 -12.71
C THR A 571 -25.19 -5.43 -11.48
N THR A 572 -23.86 -5.33 -11.61
CA THR A 572 -22.92 -5.60 -10.49
C THR A 572 -23.17 -4.67 -9.31
N LYS A 573 -23.39 -3.38 -9.59
CA LYS A 573 -23.69 -2.38 -8.56
C LYS A 573 -24.99 -2.65 -7.85
N LYS A 574 -26.04 -2.97 -8.59
CA LYS A 574 -27.34 -3.33 -8.02
C LYS A 574 -27.23 -4.52 -7.07
N ILE A 575 -26.54 -5.59 -7.49
CA ILE A 575 -26.30 -6.79 -6.69
C ILE A 575 -25.49 -6.48 -5.43
N PHE A 576 -24.42 -5.69 -5.58
CA PHE A 576 -23.58 -5.29 -4.45
C PHE A 576 -24.33 -4.42 -3.44
N ILE A 577 -25.06 -3.38 -3.89
CA ILE A 577 -25.82 -2.48 -3.01
C ILE A 577 -26.87 -3.25 -2.22
N ALA A 578 -27.59 -4.18 -2.86
CA ALA A 578 -28.59 -5.02 -2.19
C ALA A 578 -27.99 -5.89 -1.08
N ASN A 579 -26.71 -6.25 -1.18
CA ASN A 579 -26.01 -7.12 -0.24
C ASN A 579 -24.94 -6.40 0.60
N ARG A 580 -24.85 -5.08 0.47
CA ARG A 580 -23.80 -4.20 1.01
C ARG A 580 -23.53 -4.40 2.49
N ASP A 581 -24.60 -4.43 3.28
CA ASP A 581 -24.53 -4.51 4.74
C ASP A 581 -24.18 -5.92 5.25
N SER A 582 -24.15 -6.92 4.36
CA SER A 582 -23.71 -8.28 4.71
C SER A 582 -22.19 -8.46 4.67
N PHE A 583 -21.44 -7.49 4.15
CA PHE A 583 -19.98 -7.51 4.15
C PHE A 583 -19.42 -6.90 5.44
N HIS A 584 -18.29 -7.43 5.91
CA HIS A 584 -17.49 -6.79 6.96
C HIS A 584 -17.23 -5.31 6.62
N PRO A 585 -17.33 -4.33 7.53
CA PRO A 585 -17.21 -2.90 7.23
C PRO A 585 -15.96 -2.52 6.43
N ILE A 586 -14.82 -3.19 6.70
CA ILE A 586 -13.59 -3.03 5.92
C ILE A 586 -13.77 -3.57 4.48
N ALA A 587 -14.34 -4.77 4.33
CA ALA A 587 -14.61 -5.38 3.01
C ALA A 587 -15.61 -4.53 2.20
N ARG A 588 -16.73 -4.16 2.82
CA ARG A 588 -17.75 -3.24 2.30
C ARG A 588 -17.12 -1.95 1.78
N ARG A 589 -16.34 -1.27 2.61
CA ARG A 589 -15.68 -0.01 2.25
C ARG A 589 -14.66 -0.18 1.12
N LEU A 590 -13.96 -1.31 1.06
CA LEU A 590 -12.99 -1.61 0.00
C LEU A 590 -13.63 -2.03 -1.34
N ILE A 591 -14.88 -2.51 -1.32
CA ILE A 591 -15.68 -2.86 -2.50
C ILE A 591 -16.44 -1.62 -3.02
N GLU A 592 -17.09 -0.85 -2.13
CA GLU A 592 -17.76 0.43 -2.43
C GLU A 592 -16.86 1.45 -3.12
N LYS A 593 -15.56 1.37 -2.83
CA LYS A 593 -14.52 2.25 -3.37
C LYS A 593 -14.10 1.93 -4.80
N SER A 594 -14.66 0.90 -5.45
CA SER A 594 -14.52 0.73 -6.90
C SER A 594 -15.27 1.86 -7.63
N ARG A 595 -14.61 2.51 -8.61
CA ARG A 595 -14.84 3.91 -9.03
C ARG A 595 -16.25 4.27 -9.53
N ASP A 596 -17.15 3.33 -9.76
CA ASP A 596 -18.39 3.63 -10.51
C ASP A 596 -19.68 3.55 -9.67
N LEU A 597 -19.60 3.37 -8.34
CA LEU A 597 -20.76 3.19 -7.45
C LEU A 597 -21.34 4.47 -6.80
N THR A 598 -20.78 5.68 -7.01
CA THR A 598 -20.91 6.80 -6.04
C THR A 598 -21.18 8.24 -6.55
N THR A 599 -21.82 8.52 -7.70
CA THR A 599 -22.22 9.91 -8.10
C THR A 599 -23.65 10.01 -8.65
N GLN A 600 -24.32 11.15 -8.41
CA GLN A 600 -25.65 11.49 -8.96
C GLN A 600 -25.60 12.49 -10.14
N SER A 601 -24.42 13.03 -10.44
CA SER A 601 -24.21 13.98 -11.55
C SER A 601 -24.22 13.31 -12.92
N ASN A 602 -24.70 14.02 -13.93
CA ASN A 602 -24.73 13.53 -15.31
C ASN A 602 -23.46 13.92 -16.10
N TYR A 603 -22.29 13.91 -15.45
CA TYR A 603 -21.02 14.45 -15.97
C TYR A 603 -20.56 13.83 -17.29
N LEU A 604 -20.99 12.59 -17.59
CA LEU A 604 -20.76 11.94 -18.89
C LEU A 604 -21.52 12.61 -20.05
N SER A 605 -22.47 13.52 -19.77
CA SER A 605 -23.36 14.14 -20.76
C SER A 605 -23.28 15.68 -20.83
N VAL A 606 -22.58 16.37 -19.90
CA VAL A 606 -22.47 17.84 -19.87
C VAL A 606 -21.05 18.29 -19.51
N ALA A 607 -20.45 19.18 -20.31
CA ALA A 607 -19.07 19.67 -20.12
C ALA A 607 -19.04 21.14 -19.61
N THR A 608 -18.17 21.45 -18.65
CA THR A 608 -17.93 22.82 -18.13
C THR A 608 -16.60 23.34 -18.67
N GLU A 609 -16.61 24.54 -19.27
CA GLU A 609 -15.42 25.18 -19.85
C GLU A 609 -14.71 26.11 -18.85
N HIS A 610 -15.45 26.80 -18.00
CA HIS A 610 -14.91 27.80 -17.06
C HIS A 610 -15.83 27.98 -15.85
N VAL A 611 -15.26 28.33 -14.69
CA VAL A 611 -16.00 28.77 -13.50
C VAL A 611 -15.36 30.03 -12.93
N HIS A 612 -16.18 31.05 -12.70
CA HIS A 612 -15.81 32.30 -12.04
C HIS A 612 -16.43 32.37 -10.64
N PHE A 613 -15.71 32.92 -9.65
CA PHE A 613 -16.19 33.09 -8.28
C PHE A 613 -16.10 34.56 -7.86
N ASP A 614 -17.19 35.06 -7.30
CA ASP A 614 -17.23 36.35 -6.61
C ASP A 614 -17.82 36.12 -5.22
N TRP A 615 -17.07 36.39 -4.15
CA TRP A 615 -17.54 36.12 -2.78
C TRP A 615 -17.00 37.12 -1.76
N THR A 616 -17.69 37.17 -0.62
CA THR A 616 -17.34 37.99 0.54
C THR A 616 -17.32 37.13 1.79
N ILE A 617 -16.31 37.36 2.64
CA ILE A 617 -16.19 36.74 3.95
C ILE A 617 -16.57 37.79 5.00
N ASP A 618 -17.66 37.53 5.71
CA ASP A 618 -18.11 38.34 6.83
C ASP A 618 -17.63 37.69 8.13
N PHE A 619 -16.61 38.29 8.75
CA PHE A 619 -16.04 37.79 10.00
C PHE A 619 -16.92 38.09 11.23
N GLU A 620 -17.81 39.08 11.15
CA GLU A 620 -18.72 39.41 12.24
C GLU A 620 -19.88 38.41 12.27
N GLU A 621 -20.52 38.19 11.12
CA GLU A 621 -21.67 37.29 10.98
C GLU A 621 -21.25 35.82 10.80
N LYS A 622 -19.96 35.54 10.63
CA LYS A 622 -19.42 34.21 10.33
C LYS A 622 -20.08 33.62 9.08
N LEU A 623 -20.25 34.44 8.05
CA LEU A 623 -20.85 34.03 6.78
C LEU A 623 -19.84 34.13 5.63
N VAL A 624 -20.01 33.23 4.66
CA VAL A 624 -19.42 33.37 3.32
C VAL A 624 -20.56 33.37 2.33
N TYR A 625 -20.67 34.43 1.54
CA TYR A 625 -21.70 34.55 0.52
C TYR A 625 -21.11 35.06 -0.78
N GLY A 626 -21.68 34.65 -1.90
CA GLY A 626 -21.12 34.94 -3.21
C GLY A 626 -21.87 34.26 -4.36
N SER A 627 -21.27 34.26 -5.53
CA SER A 627 -21.76 33.57 -6.71
C SER A 627 -20.68 32.76 -7.40
N ALA A 628 -21.11 31.68 -8.06
CA ALA A 628 -20.29 30.84 -8.92
C ALA A 628 -20.90 30.80 -10.32
N THR A 629 -20.17 31.29 -11.33
CA THR A 629 -20.63 31.35 -12.73
C THR A 629 -19.92 30.31 -13.59
N HIS A 630 -20.64 29.27 -14.00
CA HIS A 630 -20.21 28.20 -14.88
C HIS A 630 -20.47 28.52 -16.35
N THR A 631 -19.48 28.37 -17.22
CA THR A 631 -19.67 28.36 -18.67
C THR A 631 -19.79 26.92 -19.15
N LEU A 632 -20.97 26.51 -19.64
CA LEU A 632 -21.29 25.12 -19.97
C LEU A 632 -21.45 24.91 -21.48
N LYS A 633 -20.99 23.75 -21.98
CA LYS A 633 -21.31 23.19 -23.30
C LYS A 633 -22.44 22.17 -23.12
N THR A 634 -23.62 22.45 -23.66
CA THR A 634 -24.83 21.68 -23.30
C THR A 634 -25.91 21.65 -24.39
N THR A 635 -26.82 20.68 -24.25
CA THR A 635 -27.96 20.42 -25.13
C THR A 635 -29.31 20.16 -24.40
N ARG A 636 -29.56 20.70 -23.18
CA ARG A 636 -30.91 21.09 -22.61
C ARG A 636 -31.04 20.98 -21.08
N GLN A 637 -30.27 20.12 -20.39
CA GLN A 637 -30.40 19.91 -18.94
C GLN A 637 -29.05 19.53 -18.31
N THR A 638 -28.81 19.96 -17.06
CA THR A 638 -27.58 19.67 -16.32
C THR A 638 -27.88 19.35 -14.84
N SER A 639 -27.11 18.44 -14.24
CA SER A 639 -27.13 18.19 -12.80
C SER A 639 -25.76 18.40 -12.13
N PHE A 640 -25.77 19.11 -11.00
CA PHE A 640 -24.59 19.35 -10.16
C PHE A 640 -24.81 18.75 -8.77
N ASP A 641 -23.77 18.15 -8.20
CA ASP A 641 -23.78 17.70 -6.81
C ASP A 641 -23.30 18.87 -5.92
N TRP A 642 -24.01 19.19 -4.83
CA TRP A 642 -23.57 20.18 -3.83
C TRP A 642 -23.76 19.71 -2.39
N LEU A 643 -23.03 20.30 -1.43
CA LEU A 643 -23.13 19.97 -0.01
C LEU A 643 -23.03 21.23 0.87
N ASP A 644 -23.98 21.38 1.80
CA ASP A 644 -24.00 22.42 2.85
C ASP A 644 -23.88 23.89 2.37
N LEU A 645 -24.40 24.17 1.17
CA LEU A 645 -24.61 25.51 0.63
C LEU A 645 -26.12 25.81 0.55
N GLU A 646 -26.52 27.01 0.97
CA GLU A 646 -27.86 27.51 0.71
C GLU A 646 -27.85 28.28 -0.61
N ILE A 647 -28.61 27.79 -1.60
CA ILE A 647 -28.61 28.33 -2.96
C ILE A 647 -29.83 29.21 -3.11
N GLN A 648 -29.58 30.48 -3.37
CA GLN A 648 -30.61 31.52 -3.32
C GLN A 648 -31.20 31.80 -4.69
N ILE A 649 -30.35 31.89 -5.71
CA ILE A 649 -30.73 32.24 -7.08
C ILE A 649 -29.83 31.44 -8.04
N VAL A 650 -30.43 30.88 -9.10
CA VAL A 650 -29.70 30.34 -10.24
C VAL A 650 -30.11 31.12 -11.48
N GLN A 651 -29.15 31.73 -12.15
CA GLN A 651 -29.33 32.48 -13.40
C GLN A 651 -28.63 31.75 -14.54
N VAL A 652 -29.22 31.78 -15.73
CA VAL A 652 -28.61 31.32 -16.98
C VAL A 652 -28.58 32.50 -17.94
N ASP A 653 -27.39 32.90 -18.37
CA ASP A 653 -27.14 34.07 -19.22
C ASP A 653 -27.83 35.35 -18.70
N CYS A 654 -27.71 35.57 -17.39
CA CYS A 654 -28.29 36.70 -16.65
C CYS A 654 -29.83 36.70 -16.57
N GLN A 655 -30.50 35.58 -16.85
CA GLN A 655 -31.94 35.39 -16.62
C GLN A 655 -32.20 34.34 -15.54
N ASP A 656 -33.16 34.57 -14.66
CA ASP A 656 -33.50 33.60 -13.61
C ASP A 656 -33.96 32.26 -14.22
N ALA A 657 -33.33 31.18 -13.78
CA ALA A 657 -33.59 29.83 -14.27
C ALA A 657 -34.34 29.00 -13.24
N THR A 658 -35.25 28.15 -13.72
CA THR A 658 -35.95 27.21 -12.84
C THR A 658 -35.04 26.05 -12.47
N PHE A 659 -34.94 25.74 -11.17
CA PHE A 659 -34.13 24.63 -10.67
C PHE A 659 -34.91 23.74 -9.69
N LYS A 660 -34.48 22.48 -9.55
CA LYS A 660 -35.01 21.52 -8.57
C LYS A 660 -33.88 20.88 -7.77
N LEU A 661 -34.15 20.61 -6.49
CA LEU A 661 -33.24 19.91 -5.59
C LEU A 661 -33.67 18.46 -5.43
N GLY A 662 -32.72 17.53 -5.52
CA GLY A 662 -32.93 16.11 -5.22
C GLY A 662 -32.87 15.81 -3.71
N ASP A 663 -33.07 14.54 -3.36
CA ASP A 663 -32.97 14.09 -1.97
C ASP A 663 -31.53 14.21 -1.42
N LYS A 664 -31.39 14.59 -0.16
CA LYS A 664 -30.09 14.76 0.50
C LYS A 664 -29.44 13.40 0.80
N HIS A 665 -28.31 13.11 0.16
CA HIS A 665 -27.47 11.95 0.47
C HIS A 665 -26.29 12.34 1.37
N ALA A 666 -25.99 11.54 2.40
CA ALA A 666 -24.99 11.86 3.43
C ALA A 666 -23.56 12.05 2.89
N VAL A 667 -23.25 11.48 1.72
CA VAL A 667 -21.91 11.55 1.09
C VAL A 667 -21.94 12.20 -0.31
N MET A 668 -23.07 12.11 -1.02
CA MET A 668 -23.19 12.59 -2.41
C MET A 668 -23.80 14.00 -2.48
N GLY A 669 -24.21 14.55 -1.33
CA GLY A 669 -24.86 15.86 -1.29
C GLY A 669 -26.28 15.82 -1.85
N ILE A 670 -26.73 16.98 -2.32
CA ILE A 670 -28.02 17.20 -2.96
C ILE A 670 -27.75 17.47 -4.44
N ALA A 671 -28.48 16.79 -5.33
CA ALA A 671 -28.40 17.05 -6.76
C ALA A 671 -29.22 18.30 -7.12
N LEU A 672 -28.56 19.36 -7.60
CA LEU A 672 -29.19 20.49 -8.26
C LEU A 672 -29.44 20.15 -9.73
N ARG A 673 -30.70 20.21 -10.15
CA ARG A 673 -31.09 20.03 -11.55
C ARG A 673 -31.55 21.36 -12.14
N VAL A 674 -30.91 21.83 -13.21
CA VAL A 674 -31.21 23.10 -13.87
C VAL A 674 -31.62 22.85 -15.32
N SER A 675 -32.74 23.46 -15.71
CA SER A 675 -33.22 23.47 -17.10
C SER A 675 -32.63 24.66 -17.84
N LEU A 676 -32.13 24.46 -19.06
CA LEU A 676 -31.46 25.51 -19.84
C LEU A 676 -32.33 25.92 -21.04
N PRO A 677 -32.50 27.23 -21.35
CA PRO A 677 -33.21 27.68 -22.55
C PRO A 677 -32.44 27.28 -23.82
N LEU A 678 -33.15 27.15 -24.95
CA LEU A 678 -32.56 26.69 -26.23
C LEU A 678 -31.46 27.68 -26.71
N PRO A 679 -30.30 27.18 -27.18
CA PRO A 679 -29.08 27.98 -27.29
C PRO A 679 -29.09 28.92 -28.51
N ILE A 680 -28.60 30.15 -28.31
CA ILE A 680 -28.29 31.07 -29.42
C ILE A 680 -26.90 30.74 -30.01
N ASP A 681 -25.93 30.19 -29.25
CA ASP A 681 -24.55 29.92 -29.73
C ASP A 681 -23.84 28.68 -29.11
N GLY A 682 -24.57 27.71 -28.56
CA GLY A 682 -24.00 26.44 -28.07
C GLY A 682 -23.20 26.52 -26.75
N LYS A 683 -23.26 27.65 -26.05
CA LYS A 683 -22.71 27.86 -24.70
C LYS A 683 -23.74 28.59 -23.82
N ALA A 684 -23.77 28.25 -22.53
CA ALA A 684 -24.62 28.93 -21.55
C ALA A 684 -23.81 29.28 -20.29
N LYS A 685 -24.00 30.48 -19.73
CA LYS A 685 -23.42 30.88 -18.45
C LYS A 685 -24.41 30.67 -17.31
N LEU A 686 -24.19 29.67 -16.47
CA LEU A 686 -25.00 29.40 -15.29
C LEU A 686 -24.35 30.02 -14.05
N GLU A 687 -24.96 31.03 -13.45
CA GLU A 687 -24.56 31.61 -12.17
C GLU A 687 -25.43 31.08 -11.03
N ALA A 688 -24.82 30.55 -9.98
CA ALA A 688 -25.51 30.16 -8.75
C ALA A 688 -25.01 31.03 -7.58
N LYS A 689 -25.94 31.76 -6.94
CA LYS A 689 -25.66 32.53 -5.72
C LYS A 689 -25.82 31.66 -4.49
N PHE A 690 -24.83 31.68 -3.60
CA PHE A 690 -24.80 30.84 -2.41
C PHE A 690 -24.50 31.64 -1.13
N THR A 691 -24.89 31.06 0.00
CA THR A 691 -24.47 31.48 1.34
C THR A 691 -24.10 30.26 2.19
N HIS A 692 -23.08 30.41 3.03
CA HIS A 692 -22.58 29.38 3.93
C HIS A 692 -22.24 29.98 5.31
N LYS A 693 -22.47 29.22 6.38
CA LYS A 693 -22.22 29.65 7.77
C LYS A 693 -20.99 28.95 8.34
N MET A 694 -19.98 29.72 8.76
CA MET A 694 -18.72 29.20 9.28
C MET A 694 -18.92 28.47 10.62
N GLY A 695 -18.31 27.28 10.78
CA GLY A 695 -18.38 26.47 12.00
C GLY A 695 -17.60 27.03 13.21
N LYS A 696 -17.77 26.42 14.39
CA LYS A 696 -17.10 26.81 15.67
C LYS A 696 -15.57 26.65 15.60
N LEU A 697 -14.83 27.76 15.58
CA LEU A 697 -13.37 27.78 15.81
C LEU A 697 -13.04 27.47 17.29
N ARG A 698 -12.20 26.47 17.56
CA ARG A 698 -11.62 26.21 18.91
C ARG A 698 -10.51 27.23 19.18
N SER A 699 -10.60 27.97 20.29
CA SER A 699 -9.53 28.89 20.70
C SER A 699 -8.34 28.12 21.28
N PRO A 700 -7.09 28.41 20.89
CA PRO A 700 -5.92 28.10 21.71
C PRO A 700 -5.85 29.10 22.86
N SER A 701 -6.01 28.61 24.08
CA SER A 701 -5.66 29.35 25.30
C SER A 701 -4.15 29.61 25.30
N ASN A 702 -3.70 30.84 24.98
CA ASN A 702 -2.48 31.51 25.48
C ASN A 702 -1.96 32.67 24.60
N PHE A 703 -2.82 33.53 24.03
CA PHE A 703 -2.34 34.81 23.48
C PHE A 703 -3.27 35.96 23.88
N SER A 704 -2.82 36.84 24.77
CA SER A 704 -3.44 38.15 24.98
C SER A 704 -2.82 39.15 24.00
N ILE A 705 -3.58 39.57 22.99
CA ILE A 705 -3.17 40.68 22.12
C ILE A 705 -3.74 41.97 22.72
N LYS A 706 -2.87 42.76 23.33
CA LYS A 706 -3.13 44.15 23.71
C LYS A 706 -2.92 45.02 22.47
N ASN A 707 -4.00 45.27 21.71
CA ASN A 707 -4.29 46.46 20.88
C ASN A 707 -5.15 46.07 19.67
N LYS A 708 -6.32 46.72 19.54
CA LYS A 708 -7.26 46.56 18.41
C LYS A 708 -7.11 47.74 17.42
N PRO A 709 -6.96 47.50 16.11
CA PRO A 709 -7.37 48.43 15.05
C PRO A 709 -8.83 48.16 14.60
N LYS A 710 -9.43 49.09 13.86
CA LYS A 710 -10.89 49.37 13.86
C LYS A 710 -11.68 49.10 12.56
N GLU A 711 -11.16 48.42 11.54
CA GLU A 711 -11.92 48.13 10.30
C GLU A 711 -11.64 46.70 9.79
N ASN A 712 -12.68 45.90 9.49
CA ASN A 712 -12.58 44.43 9.40
C ASN A 712 -13.41 43.77 8.26
N ASN A 713 -13.51 44.39 7.08
CA ASN A 713 -14.11 43.75 5.89
C ASN A 713 -13.07 43.61 4.75
N ILE A 714 -12.87 42.40 4.23
CA ILE A 714 -11.91 42.14 3.14
C ILE A 714 -12.66 41.70 1.88
N ARG A 715 -12.54 42.49 0.81
CA ARG A 715 -13.02 42.15 -0.53
C ARG A 715 -11.85 41.66 -1.39
N PHE A 716 -12.05 40.59 -2.15
CA PHE A 716 -11.04 40.04 -3.05
C PHE A 716 -11.49 40.17 -4.51
N TYR A 717 -10.60 40.71 -5.37
CA TYR A 717 -10.78 40.75 -6.83
C TYR A 717 -9.59 40.04 -7.48
N SER A 718 -9.80 39.24 -8.53
CA SER A 718 -8.69 38.81 -9.41
C SER A 718 -8.50 39.83 -10.54
N ALA A 719 -7.28 40.34 -10.76
CA ALA A 719 -6.97 41.27 -11.85
C ALA A 719 -6.10 40.62 -12.96
N ASN A 720 -6.24 41.15 -14.17
CA ASN A 720 -5.67 40.64 -15.43
C ASN A 720 -4.22 41.14 -15.63
N ALA A 721 -3.28 40.27 -16.00
CA ALA A 721 -1.89 40.65 -16.29
C ALA A 721 -1.77 41.26 -17.71
N ASN A 722 -2.03 42.57 -17.85
CA ASN A 722 -1.55 43.41 -18.95
C ASN A 722 -2.00 44.88 -18.76
N ARG A 723 -1.31 45.67 -17.91
CA ARG A 723 -1.15 47.14 -18.02
C ARG A 723 -0.34 47.71 -16.85
N SER A 724 0.60 48.58 -17.17
CA SER A 724 1.45 49.35 -16.26
C SER A 724 0.79 50.67 -15.83
N THR A 725 0.65 50.90 -14.52
CA THR A 725 0.54 52.23 -13.89
C THR A 725 1.07 52.17 -12.46
N PRO A 726 2.10 52.97 -12.11
CA PRO A 726 2.54 53.16 -10.73
C PRO A 726 1.81 54.36 -10.14
N ASP A 727 0.90 54.14 -9.20
CA ASP A 727 0.46 55.09 -8.16
C ASP A 727 -0.85 54.58 -7.55
N LEU A 728 -0.78 54.04 -6.33
CA LEU A 728 -1.84 53.81 -5.32
C LEU A 728 -1.58 52.50 -4.57
N LEU A 729 -1.65 52.59 -3.24
CA LEU A 729 -1.64 51.54 -2.21
C LEU A 729 -0.36 51.48 -1.35
N GLN A 730 -0.14 52.56 -0.61
CA GLN A 730 0.29 52.45 0.79
C GLN A 730 -0.95 52.04 1.60
N ASP A 731 -1.07 50.76 1.96
CA ASP A 731 -1.69 50.37 3.23
C ASP A 731 -1.47 48.88 3.51
N THR A 732 -0.95 48.62 4.70
CA THR A 732 -0.46 47.34 5.21
C THR A 732 -1.55 46.62 6.01
N ALA A 733 -1.82 45.34 5.73
CA ALA A 733 -2.27 44.33 6.72
C ALA A 733 -2.47 42.94 6.09
N SER A 734 -2.50 41.90 6.94
CA SER A 734 -1.86 40.62 6.70
C SER A 734 -2.76 39.40 7.16
N VAL A 735 -2.45 38.13 6.80
CA VAL A 735 -3.25 36.85 6.72
C VAL A 735 -3.31 35.76 7.81
N LYS A 736 -4.48 35.14 7.99
CA LYS A 736 -4.61 33.67 8.24
C LYS A 736 -5.88 33.12 7.57
N LEU A 737 -5.79 32.18 6.61
CA LEU A 737 -6.90 31.32 6.14
C LEU A 737 -6.40 30.30 5.08
N PHE A 738 -6.03 29.08 5.49
CA PHE A 738 -5.57 28.04 4.54
C PHE A 738 -6.33 26.70 4.62
N SER A 739 -7.35 26.56 5.47
CA SER A 739 -8.15 25.32 5.55
C SER A 739 -9.60 25.44 5.06
N PHE A 740 -10.01 26.60 4.55
CA PHE A 740 -11.41 26.86 4.18
C PHE A 740 -11.66 26.77 2.66
N PHE A 741 -10.67 27.13 1.83
CA PHE A 741 -10.89 27.29 0.39
C PHE A 741 -10.77 26.01 -0.46
N SER A 742 -10.27 24.89 0.10
CA SER A 742 -10.23 23.61 -0.63
C SER A 742 -11.61 22.96 -0.80
N THR A 743 -12.62 23.42 -0.07
CA THR A 743 -13.95 22.76 -0.03
C THR A 743 -15.01 23.48 -0.87
N VAL A 744 -14.76 24.70 -1.37
CA VAL A 744 -15.77 25.49 -2.12
C VAL A 744 -15.50 25.56 -3.63
N ALA A 745 -14.44 24.93 -4.15
CA ALA A 745 -14.16 24.95 -5.59
C ALA A 745 -14.70 23.70 -6.31
N PHE A 746 -15.68 23.92 -7.18
CA PHE A 746 -16.36 22.97 -8.05
C PHE A 746 -15.38 22.08 -8.84
N LYS A 747 -15.69 20.77 -8.97
CA LYS A 747 -14.91 19.74 -9.67
C LYS A 747 -14.88 19.88 -11.21
N SER A 748 -14.84 21.08 -11.79
CA SER A 748 -15.06 21.25 -13.24
C SER A 748 -14.33 22.40 -13.95
N ILE A 749 -13.00 22.56 -13.80
CA ILE A 749 -12.15 23.31 -14.75
C ILE A 749 -10.75 22.66 -14.94
N PRO A 750 -10.21 22.53 -16.17
CA PRO A 750 -8.82 22.13 -16.45
C PRO A 750 -7.94 23.29 -17.00
N ALA A 751 -7.06 23.90 -16.18
CA ALA A 751 -5.83 24.69 -16.53
C ALA A 751 -5.33 25.57 -15.34
N PRO A 752 -4.04 25.96 -15.25
CA PRO A 752 -3.47 26.52 -14.02
C PRO A 752 -3.75 28.02 -13.86
N THR A 753 -4.48 28.39 -12.81
CA THR A 753 -4.59 29.77 -12.32
C THR A 753 -3.44 30.03 -11.33
N TYR A 754 -2.74 31.17 -11.49
CA TYR A 754 -1.58 31.55 -10.68
C TYR A 754 -1.88 31.60 -9.17
N LEU A 755 -0.93 31.13 -8.36
CA LEU A 755 -0.94 31.16 -6.90
C LEU A 755 -0.90 32.62 -6.40
N ILE A 756 -1.93 33.04 -5.67
CA ILE A 756 -1.90 34.25 -4.84
C ILE A 756 -1.51 33.78 -3.42
N ALA A 757 -0.26 34.04 -3.02
CA ALA A 757 0.17 33.86 -1.65
C ALA A 757 -0.23 35.09 -0.82
N ILE A 758 -0.79 34.87 0.37
CA ILE A 758 -1.19 35.94 1.27
C ILE A 758 -0.58 35.57 2.67
N ALA A 759 0.09 36.49 3.40
CA ALA A 759 0.77 36.24 4.71
C ALA A 759 0.36 37.21 5.86
N SER A 760 0.32 36.79 7.16
CA SER A 760 0.09 37.68 8.35
C SER A 760 1.33 38.09 9.12
N GLY A 761 1.43 39.37 9.50
CA GLY A 761 2.42 39.90 10.43
C GLY A 761 2.74 41.39 10.21
N ASN A 762 3.39 42.01 11.20
CA ASN A 762 4.03 43.34 11.10
C ASN A 762 5.39 43.12 10.41
N VAL A 763 5.44 43.22 9.09
CA VAL A 763 6.66 43.01 8.30
C VAL A 763 7.11 44.31 7.65
N CYS A 764 8.40 44.63 7.80
CA CYS A 764 9.07 45.74 7.15
C CYS A 764 9.77 45.25 5.87
N TYR A 765 9.95 46.16 4.91
CA TYR A 765 10.73 45.92 3.69
C TYR A 765 12.04 46.72 3.73
N LYS A 766 13.18 46.06 3.50
CA LYS A 766 14.50 46.73 3.44
C LYS A 766 15.17 46.46 2.07
N PRO A 767 15.40 47.49 1.24
CA PRO A 767 16.01 47.34 -0.08
C PRO A 767 17.52 47.11 0.00
N LEU A 768 18.05 46.22 -0.85
CA LEU A 768 19.48 45.97 -1.00
C LEU A 768 20.14 47.09 -1.85
N PRO A 769 21.46 47.34 -1.75
CA PRO A 769 22.11 48.42 -2.48
C PRO A 769 21.99 48.22 -4.00
N SER A 770 21.62 49.29 -4.71
CA SER A 770 21.52 49.28 -6.16
C SER A 770 22.89 49.00 -6.81
N VAL A 771 22.93 48.07 -7.76
CA VAL A 771 24.07 47.92 -8.66
C VAL A 771 23.96 49.01 -9.73
N GLU A 772 25.00 49.84 -9.88
CA GLU A 772 25.01 50.92 -10.88
C GLU A 772 24.72 50.35 -12.29
N GLY A 773 23.63 50.82 -12.92
CA GLY A 773 23.30 50.51 -14.31
C GLY A 773 22.25 49.42 -14.59
N LYS A 774 21.43 48.95 -13.62
CA LYS A 774 20.32 47.99 -13.87
C LYS A 774 18.94 48.45 -13.33
N GLU A 775 17.87 48.19 -14.09
CA GLU A 775 16.47 48.68 -13.90
C GLU A 775 15.56 47.86 -12.95
N TRP A 776 16.12 47.07 -12.02
CA TRP A 776 15.29 46.32 -11.05
C TRP A 776 15.86 46.40 -9.63
N SER A 777 14.96 46.41 -8.63
CA SER A 777 15.29 46.49 -7.20
C SER A 777 14.88 45.21 -6.47
N CYS A 778 15.76 44.67 -5.62
CA CYS A 778 15.45 43.58 -4.70
C CYS A 778 15.53 44.06 -3.24
N GLY A 779 14.74 43.42 -2.36
CA GLY A 779 14.74 43.73 -0.92
C GLY A 779 14.08 42.62 -0.11
N ILE A 780 14.26 42.67 1.21
CA ILE A 780 13.87 41.61 2.14
C ILE A 780 12.63 42.06 2.92
N TRP A 781 11.65 41.17 3.07
CA TRP A 781 10.52 41.33 3.98
C TRP A 781 10.76 40.53 5.26
N ALA A 782 10.82 41.21 6.41
CA ALA A 782 11.03 40.57 7.72
C ALA A 782 10.38 41.38 8.83
N GLU A 783 10.21 40.79 10.01
CA GLU A 783 9.77 41.56 11.19
C GLU A 783 10.80 42.66 11.54
N PRO A 784 10.38 43.83 12.06
CA PRO A 784 11.26 44.98 12.31
C PRO A 784 12.51 44.63 13.13
N GLU A 785 12.37 43.67 14.06
CA GLU A 785 13.41 43.23 15.00
C GLU A 785 14.46 42.33 14.34
N LEU A 786 14.13 41.72 13.20
CA LEU A 786 14.96 40.75 12.48
C LEU A 786 15.52 41.30 11.18
N ILE A 787 15.01 42.44 10.69
CA ILE A 787 15.33 42.94 9.36
C ILE A 787 16.79 43.36 9.21
N ASP A 788 17.44 43.83 10.27
CA ASP A 788 18.86 44.18 10.24
C ASP A 788 19.78 42.96 10.28
N ALA A 789 19.38 41.90 11.01
CA ALA A 789 20.11 40.63 11.05
C ALA A 789 20.01 39.89 9.70
N ALA A 790 18.79 39.80 9.15
CA ALA A 790 18.54 39.22 7.83
C ALA A 790 19.22 40.03 6.72
N TYR A 791 19.28 41.36 6.83
CA TYR A 791 20.03 42.20 5.89
C TYR A 791 21.53 41.94 5.95
N TRP A 792 22.10 41.74 7.15
CA TRP A 792 23.54 41.51 7.31
C TRP A 792 23.96 40.15 6.74
N GLU A 793 23.28 39.06 7.12
CA GLU A 793 23.55 37.69 6.63
C GLU A 793 23.45 37.61 5.10
N PHE A 794 22.42 38.20 4.50
CA PHE A 794 22.25 38.14 3.05
C PHE A 794 23.16 39.12 2.29
N SER A 795 23.62 40.22 2.90
CA SER A 795 24.43 41.23 2.20
C SER A 795 25.85 40.77 1.89
N GLU A 796 26.46 39.89 2.69
CA GLU A 796 27.85 39.44 2.48
C GLU A 796 27.94 38.36 1.39
N ASP A 797 27.01 37.40 1.38
CA ASP A 797 26.89 36.38 0.34
C ASP A 797 26.40 36.98 -1.00
N THR A 798 25.49 37.97 -0.94
CA THR A 798 25.01 38.66 -2.14
C THR A 798 26.07 39.58 -2.76
N ARG A 799 26.95 40.22 -1.96
CA ARG A 799 28.09 40.99 -2.51
C ARG A 799 29.13 40.10 -3.19
N ARG A 800 29.41 38.92 -2.65
CA ARG A 800 30.28 37.93 -3.30
C ARG A 800 29.69 37.39 -4.60
N PHE A 801 28.37 37.20 -4.63
CA PHE A 801 27.64 36.76 -5.83
C PHE A 801 27.59 37.85 -6.92
N LEU A 802 27.38 39.12 -6.55
CA LEU A 802 27.26 40.25 -7.48
C LEU A 802 28.59 40.83 -7.99
N ALA A 803 29.73 40.49 -7.38
CA ALA A 803 31.06 40.97 -7.80
C ALA A 803 31.72 40.14 -8.91
N THR A 804 31.05 39.09 -9.40
CA THR A 804 31.49 38.33 -10.58
C THR A 804 30.90 38.98 -11.84
N GLU A 805 31.69 39.18 -12.90
CA GLU A 805 31.26 39.82 -14.18
C GLU A 805 30.19 39.04 -14.97
N GLU A 806 29.51 38.11 -14.33
CA GLU A 806 28.38 37.35 -14.85
C GLU A 806 27.18 37.56 -13.92
N SER A 807 26.28 38.50 -14.23
CA SER A 807 24.99 38.60 -13.53
C SER A 807 23.80 38.68 -14.48
N VAL A 808 23.23 37.50 -14.77
CA VAL A 808 21.80 37.33 -15.03
C VAL A 808 21.21 36.73 -13.75
N VAL A 809 20.18 37.36 -13.22
CA VAL A 809 19.53 37.05 -11.93
C VAL A 809 19.13 35.57 -11.84
N CYS A 810 19.66 34.87 -10.82
CA CYS A 810 19.26 33.53 -10.42
C CYS A 810 19.07 33.49 -8.90
N HIS A 811 17.98 32.85 -8.43
CA HIS A 811 17.93 32.26 -7.10
C HIS A 811 18.30 30.77 -7.19
N THR A 812 19.18 30.38 -6.27
CA THR A 812 19.62 29.04 -5.81
C THR A 812 20.36 28.10 -6.79
N SER A 813 21.65 27.89 -6.45
CA SER A 813 22.61 26.81 -6.75
C SER A 813 22.78 26.29 -8.20
N SER A 814 24.06 26.34 -8.63
CA SER A 814 24.71 25.80 -9.83
C SER A 814 23.97 24.75 -10.70
N GLU A 815 24.08 24.96 -12.03
CA GLU A 815 23.64 24.17 -13.21
C GLU A 815 22.40 24.66 -13.99
N TYR A 816 21.56 25.54 -13.44
CA TYR A 816 20.29 25.89 -14.12
C TYR A 816 20.32 27.12 -15.08
N THR A 817 21.35 27.96 -15.02
CA THR A 817 21.29 29.33 -15.60
C THR A 817 21.43 29.41 -17.13
N ILE A 818 22.08 28.45 -17.80
CA ILE A 818 22.16 28.44 -19.28
C ILE A 818 20.81 28.06 -19.92
N SER A 819 19.86 27.50 -19.16
CA SER A 819 18.55 27.09 -19.69
C SER A 819 17.58 28.26 -19.96
N LEU A 820 17.83 29.45 -19.41
CA LEU A 820 16.84 30.53 -19.42
C LEU A 820 16.92 31.48 -20.63
N PHE A 821 18.02 31.52 -21.38
CA PHE A 821 18.11 32.34 -22.61
C PHE A 821 17.57 31.64 -23.86
N PHE A 822 17.32 30.32 -23.81
CA PHE A 822 16.76 29.55 -24.92
C PHE A 822 15.62 28.65 -24.42
N ARG A 823 14.44 29.24 -24.20
CA ARG A 823 13.21 28.49 -23.83
C ARG A 823 12.54 27.74 -25.00
N HIS A 824 13.28 27.43 -26.07
CA HIS A 824 12.83 26.49 -27.11
C HIS A 824 13.94 25.45 -27.36
N ARG A 825 13.65 24.16 -27.08
CA ARG A 825 14.59 23.02 -27.20
C ARG A 825 15.24 22.90 -28.59
N SER A 826 14.59 23.44 -29.64
CA SER A 826 15.04 23.42 -31.04
C SER A 826 16.43 24.05 -31.25
N TYR A 827 16.75 25.13 -30.54
CA TYR A 827 17.99 25.87 -30.75
C TYR A 827 19.17 25.30 -29.94
N MET A 828 18.92 24.53 -28.87
CA MET A 828 19.98 23.90 -28.07
C MET A 828 20.65 22.71 -28.79
N VAL A 829 19.95 22.01 -29.67
CA VAL A 829 20.56 20.93 -30.48
C VAL A 829 21.36 21.49 -31.65
N VAL A 830 20.85 22.54 -32.31
CA VAL A 830 21.62 23.31 -33.29
C VAL A 830 22.90 23.88 -32.65
N TRP A 831 22.81 24.35 -31.39
CA TRP A 831 23.94 24.80 -30.56
C TRP A 831 24.96 23.70 -30.21
N ARG A 832 24.52 22.48 -29.90
CA ARG A 832 25.43 21.32 -29.68
C ARG A 832 26.06 20.83 -30.99
N MET A 833 25.32 20.88 -32.10
CA MET A 833 25.76 20.44 -33.42
C MET A 833 26.85 21.37 -33.97
N PHE A 834 26.62 22.69 -33.97
CA PHE A 834 27.63 23.66 -34.42
C PHE A 834 28.87 23.70 -33.51
N ARG A 835 28.72 23.52 -32.19
CA ARG A 835 29.85 23.42 -31.25
C ARG A 835 30.72 22.17 -31.48
N ARG A 836 30.14 21.06 -31.95
CA ARG A 836 30.90 19.85 -32.34
C ARG A 836 31.52 19.97 -33.73
N MET A 837 30.80 20.55 -34.70
CA MET A 837 31.24 20.61 -36.11
C MET A 837 32.24 21.74 -36.40
N LEU A 838 32.14 22.89 -35.72
CA LEU A 838 32.94 24.09 -36.02
C LEU A 838 34.06 24.35 -35.00
N GLY A 839 34.26 23.44 -34.04
CA GLY A 839 35.26 23.53 -32.97
C GLY A 839 34.66 23.98 -31.63
N GLY A 840 35.32 23.58 -30.53
CA GLY A 840 34.87 23.73 -29.14
C GLY A 840 34.53 25.17 -28.69
N PRO A 841 34.19 25.36 -27.40
CA PRO A 841 33.62 26.63 -26.90
C PRO A 841 34.46 27.87 -27.26
N ASP A 842 35.78 27.74 -27.36
CA ASP A 842 36.71 28.83 -27.72
C ASP A 842 36.50 29.39 -29.13
N VAL A 843 35.90 28.62 -30.04
CA VAL A 843 35.67 29.01 -31.43
C VAL A 843 34.21 29.46 -31.65
N PHE A 844 33.27 28.86 -30.91
CA PHE A 844 31.84 29.07 -31.12
C PHE A 844 31.24 30.22 -30.28
N VAL A 845 31.77 30.48 -29.08
CA VAL A 845 31.31 31.60 -28.22
C VAL A 845 31.50 32.98 -28.88
N PRO A 846 32.59 33.26 -29.63
CA PRO A 846 32.73 34.49 -30.42
C PRO A 846 31.65 34.68 -31.50
N TYR A 847 31.16 33.60 -32.12
CA TYR A 847 30.08 33.66 -33.11
C TYR A 847 28.74 34.04 -32.47
N VAL A 848 28.40 33.41 -31.34
CA VAL A 848 27.14 33.70 -30.62
C VAL A 848 27.10 35.14 -30.13
N ARG A 849 28.25 35.66 -29.65
CA ARG A 849 28.39 37.08 -29.28
C ARG A 849 28.17 38.00 -30.49
N ASN A 850 28.73 37.66 -31.64
CA ASN A 850 28.55 38.41 -32.88
C ASN A 850 27.07 38.39 -33.34
N TYR A 851 26.43 37.22 -33.36
CA TYR A 851 25.01 37.06 -33.70
C TYR A 851 24.07 37.85 -32.79
N VAL A 852 24.26 37.76 -31.47
CA VAL A 852 23.42 38.47 -30.50
C VAL A 852 23.59 39.99 -30.64
N ASN A 853 24.81 40.48 -30.81
CA ASN A 853 25.05 41.91 -31.03
C ASN A 853 24.45 42.43 -32.35
N THR A 854 24.39 41.58 -33.38
CA THR A 854 23.85 41.96 -34.69
C THR A 854 22.31 41.94 -34.74
N PHE A 855 21.63 41.09 -33.95
CA PHE A 855 20.18 40.85 -34.12
C PHE A 855 19.31 41.04 -32.86
N MET A 856 19.84 41.47 -31.71
CA MET A 856 19.04 41.66 -30.50
C MET A 856 17.87 42.65 -30.74
N GLY A 857 16.64 42.21 -30.43
CA GLY A 857 15.42 43.01 -30.55
C GLY A 857 14.75 43.05 -31.92
N ARG A 858 15.18 42.22 -32.89
CA ARG A 858 14.58 42.12 -34.23
C ARG A 858 14.14 40.68 -34.53
N SER A 859 13.01 40.52 -35.25
CA SER A 859 12.63 39.24 -35.85
C SER A 859 13.36 39.09 -37.18
N ILE A 860 14.05 37.96 -37.40
CA ILE A 860 14.79 37.68 -38.65
C ILE A 860 14.29 36.39 -39.28
N ASP A 861 14.27 36.37 -40.62
CA ASP A 861 13.95 35.18 -41.39
C ASP A 861 15.16 34.25 -41.58
N THR A 862 14.85 33.02 -41.94
CA THR A 862 15.78 31.90 -42.03
C THR A 862 16.89 32.11 -43.06
N ASP A 863 16.61 32.79 -44.18
CA ASP A 863 17.59 32.98 -45.25
C ASP A 863 18.58 34.10 -44.92
N THR A 864 18.11 35.13 -44.21
CA THR A 864 18.96 36.20 -43.66
C THR A 864 19.93 35.63 -42.62
N TRP A 865 19.46 34.72 -41.77
CA TRP A 865 20.29 34.04 -40.79
C TRP A 865 21.35 33.14 -41.42
N LYS A 866 20.98 32.33 -42.42
CA LYS A 866 21.92 31.46 -43.16
C LYS A 866 23.05 32.27 -43.80
N ARG A 867 22.72 33.38 -44.45
CA ARG A 867 23.73 34.23 -45.09
C ARG A 867 24.76 34.75 -44.09
N HIS A 868 24.31 35.25 -42.94
CA HIS A 868 25.19 35.72 -41.87
C HIS A 868 26.10 34.61 -41.33
N LEU A 869 25.58 33.38 -41.20
CA LEU A 869 26.35 32.22 -40.76
C LEU A 869 27.46 31.87 -41.76
N TYR A 870 27.15 31.81 -43.06
CA TYR A 870 28.15 31.55 -44.11
C TYR A 870 29.21 32.65 -44.20
N GLU A 871 28.80 33.92 -44.15
CA GLU A 871 29.71 35.06 -44.18
C GLU A 871 30.68 35.05 -42.99
N TYR A 872 30.18 34.75 -41.78
CA TYR A 872 31.02 34.67 -40.59
C TYR A 872 32.07 33.56 -40.71
N TRP A 873 31.69 32.37 -41.18
CA TRP A 873 32.60 31.22 -41.22
C TRP A 873 33.50 31.17 -42.46
N ALA A 874 33.13 31.84 -43.56
CA ALA A 874 34.02 32.05 -44.71
C ALA A 874 35.30 32.80 -44.33
N GLY A 875 35.24 33.71 -43.36
CA GLY A 875 36.42 34.39 -42.80
C GLY A 875 37.31 33.51 -41.89
N HIS A 876 36.86 32.32 -41.50
CA HIS A 876 37.51 31.48 -40.48
C HIS A 876 38.04 30.12 -41.02
N GLY A 877 38.13 29.97 -42.35
CA GLY A 877 38.81 28.87 -43.04
C GLY A 877 37.90 27.96 -43.89
N SER A 878 38.37 27.56 -45.08
CA SER A 878 37.58 26.87 -46.12
C SER A 878 36.90 25.58 -45.67
N LYS A 879 37.54 24.80 -44.79
CA LYS A 879 36.97 23.56 -44.24
C LYS A 879 35.68 23.78 -43.44
N LYS A 880 35.43 24.97 -42.89
CA LYS A 880 34.20 25.27 -42.14
C LYS A 880 33.05 25.67 -43.05
N VAL A 881 33.35 26.27 -44.20
CA VAL A 881 32.35 26.55 -45.24
C VAL A 881 31.92 25.26 -45.93
N GLU A 882 32.84 24.34 -46.22
CA GLU A 882 32.51 23.00 -46.74
C GLU A 882 31.58 22.23 -45.78
N VAL A 883 31.74 22.42 -44.46
CA VAL A 883 30.83 21.87 -43.46
C VAL A 883 29.45 22.51 -43.54
N LEU A 884 29.34 23.82 -43.80
CA LEU A 884 28.05 24.49 -43.98
C LEU A 884 27.36 24.07 -45.29
N ASP A 885 28.13 23.92 -46.38
CA ASP A 885 27.65 23.44 -47.69
C ASP A 885 27.14 22.00 -47.63
N SER A 886 27.62 21.21 -46.65
CA SER A 886 27.14 19.85 -46.40
C SER A 886 25.81 19.78 -45.62
N ILE A 887 25.29 20.91 -45.14
CA ILE A 887 24.04 20.97 -44.38
C ILE A 887 22.87 21.16 -45.36
N ASP A 888 21.87 20.28 -45.28
CA ASP A 888 20.60 20.45 -46.00
C ASP A 888 19.73 21.50 -45.29
N TRP A 889 19.34 22.53 -46.03
CA TRP A 889 18.80 23.78 -45.50
C TRP A 889 17.28 23.93 -45.69
N ASP A 890 16.56 22.89 -46.13
CA ASP A 890 15.10 22.88 -46.22
C ASP A 890 14.45 22.74 -44.83
N VAL A 891 14.15 23.90 -44.22
CA VAL A 891 13.73 24.04 -42.82
C VAL A 891 12.23 23.74 -42.62
N SER A 892 11.50 23.33 -43.67
CA SER A 892 10.15 22.79 -43.51
C SER A 892 10.12 21.45 -42.74
N SER A 893 11.29 20.83 -42.56
CA SER A 893 11.49 19.58 -41.83
C SER A 893 12.13 19.73 -40.43
N LEU A 894 12.44 20.97 -39.99
CA LEU A 894 13.32 21.25 -38.84
C LEU A 894 12.64 21.91 -37.62
N LEU A 895 11.32 22.12 -37.64
CA LEU A 895 10.61 22.75 -36.51
C LEU A 895 10.08 21.78 -35.44
N ILE A 896 10.22 20.46 -35.60
CA ILE A 896 9.78 19.50 -34.57
C ILE A 896 10.70 18.27 -34.51
N ASN A 897 11.94 18.40 -34.01
CA ASN A 897 12.54 17.41 -33.09
C ASN A 897 14.00 17.71 -32.70
N THR A 898 14.27 17.65 -31.39
CA THR A 898 15.60 17.83 -30.80
C THR A 898 15.83 16.86 -29.63
N SER A 899 16.03 15.59 -29.99
CA SER A 899 16.69 14.49 -29.24
C SER A 899 16.93 13.38 -30.29
N HIS A 900 18.12 12.79 -30.50
CA HIS A 900 18.82 11.86 -29.61
C HIS A 900 20.29 11.61 -30.05
N ASP A 901 21.15 11.18 -29.12
CA ASP A 901 22.36 10.34 -29.37
C ASP A 901 21.94 8.88 -29.72
N ILE A 902 20.90 8.72 -30.55
CA ILE A 902 20.42 7.44 -31.13
C ILE A 902 20.51 7.48 -32.68
N ALA A 903 20.86 8.63 -33.29
CA ALA A 903 20.88 8.78 -34.74
C ALA A 903 22.21 8.32 -35.43
N PHE A 904 22.72 7.12 -35.09
CA PHE A 904 23.35 6.25 -36.10
C PHE A 904 22.56 4.95 -36.31
N HIS A 905 21.42 4.78 -35.64
CA HIS A 905 20.36 3.86 -36.09
C HIS A 905 19.12 4.60 -36.62
N ASP A 906 19.01 5.91 -36.32
CA ASP A 906 17.81 6.69 -36.64
C ASP A 906 18.12 7.91 -37.53
N ALA A 907 18.76 7.65 -38.68
CA ALA A 907 18.59 8.49 -39.88
C ALA A 907 17.21 8.23 -40.55
N ILE A 908 16.30 7.62 -39.81
CA ILE A 908 14.86 7.63 -39.94
C ILE A 908 14.43 8.56 -38.78
N ARG A 909 13.72 9.66 -39.04
CA ARG A 909 13.46 10.75 -38.04
C ARG A 909 13.00 10.16 -36.70
N LEU A 910 13.27 10.69 -35.51
CA LEU A 910 12.84 10.05 -34.24
C LEU A 910 11.38 10.28 -33.82
N ASP A 911 10.69 11.21 -34.44
CA ASP A 911 9.24 11.19 -34.60
C ASP A 911 8.83 10.17 -35.65
N GLN A 912 9.63 9.87 -36.68
CA GLN A 912 9.52 8.66 -37.51
C GLN A 912 10.28 7.45 -36.93
N VAL A 913 10.70 7.42 -35.66
CA VAL A 913 11.28 6.24 -34.99
C VAL A 913 10.58 6.05 -33.66
N VAL A 914 9.81 7.01 -33.15
CA VAL A 914 8.69 6.78 -32.25
C VAL A 914 7.35 6.73 -33.03
N SER A 915 7.32 7.19 -34.29
CA SER A 915 6.30 6.81 -35.30
C SER A 915 6.83 5.89 -36.39
N ALA A 916 8.10 5.46 -36.35
CA ALA A 916 8.49 4.23 -37.08
C ALA A 916 9.22 3.14 -36.28
N LEU A 917 9.47 3.32 -34.98
CA LEU A 917 9.04 2.30 -34.03
C LEU A 917 7.60 2.68 -33.79
N ASP A 918 6.73 1.86 -34.31
CA ASP A 918 5.30 2.12 -34.46
C ASP A 918 4.64 2.02 -33.07
N PHE A 919 5.03 2.90 -32.13
CA PHE A 919 4.51 2.85 -30.77
C PHE A 919 3.17 3.59 -30.71
N GLN A 920 2.08 2.84 -30.69
CA GLN A 920 0.73 3.33 -30.68
C GLN A 920 0.06 3.05 -29.34
N ALA A 921 -1.02 3.75 -29.00
CA ALA A 921 -1.83 3.38 -27.82
C ALA A 921 -2.21 1.88 -27.81
N SER A 922 -2.16 1.24 -28.99
CA SER A 922 -2.34 -0.18 -29.21
C SER A 922 -1.20 -1.13 -28.87
N ASP A 923 0.00 -0.67 -28.53
CA ASP A 923 1.11 -1.61 -28.27
C ASP A 923 0.89 -2.41 -26.99
N LEU A 924 0.22 -1.79 -26.01
CA LEU A 924 -0.27 -2.45 -24.81
C LEU A 924 -1.77 -2.80 -24.94
N ILE A 925 -2.40 -2.60 -26.11
CA ILE A 925 -3.74 -3.14 -26.39
C ILE A 925 -3.59 -4.64 -26.57
N GLY A 926 -4.39 -5.40 -25.81
CA GLY A 926 -4.23 -6.85 -25.70
C GLY A 926 -3.25 -7.28 -24.61
N PHE A 927 -2.44 -6.36 -24.05
CA PHE A 927 -1.73 -6.66 -22.82
C PHE A 927 -2.73 -6.67 -21.67
N ASP A 928 -2.78 -7.78 -20.95
CA ASP A 928 -3.50 -7.85 -19.70
C ASP A 928 -2.75 -7.05 -18.61
N ALA A 929 -3.35 -6.98 -17.43
CA ALA A 929 -2.76 -6.19 -16.36
C ALA A 929 -1.40 -6.72 -15.86
N ASN A 930 -1.19 -8.04 -15.84
CA ASN A 930 0.06 -8.65 -15.40
C ASN A 930 1.17 -8.41 -16.43
N GLN A 931 0.82 -8.39 -17.72
CA GLN A 931 1.74 -8.03 -18.80
C GLN A 931 2.08 -6.54 -18.77
N LYS A 932 1.11 -5.65 -18.48
CA LYS A 932 1.37 -4.22 -18.24
C LYS A 932 2.22 -3.99 -16.99
N VAL A 933 2.00 -4.75 -15.92
CA VAL A 933 2.86 -4.75 -14.72
C VAL A 933 4.26 -5.24 -15.07
N ALA A 934 4.40 -6.38 -15.73
CA ALA A 934 5.69 -6.93 -16.15
C ALA A 934 6.42 -6.01 -17.12
N PHE A 935 5.69 -5.30 -17.98
CA PHE A 935 6.23 -4.25 -18.87
C PHE A 935 6.81 -3.09 -18.05
N LEU A 936 6.05 -2.54 -17.09
CA LEU A 936 6.52 -1.45 -16.22
C LEU A 936 7.67 -1.89 -15.30
N GLU A 937 7.64 -3.11 -14.78
CA GLU A 937 8.74 -3.71 -14.00
C GLU A 937 10.00 -3.87 -14.87
N ARG A 938 9.85 -4.31 -16.13
CA ARG A 938 10.99 -4.40 -17.07
C ARG A 938 11.61 -3.02 -17.34
N LEU A 939 10.80 -1.97 -17.38
CA LEU A 939 11.28 -0.58 -17.55
C LEU A 939 12.04 -0.06 -16.32
N GLN A 940 11.82 -0.61 -15.12
CA GLN A 940 12.56 -0.25 -13.91
C GLN A 940 14.00 -0.83 -13.87
N ILE A 941 14.31 -1.84 -14.71
CA ILE A 941 15.61 -2.55 -14.73
C ILE A 941 16.70 -1.82 -15.56
N TYR A 942 16.30 -0.90 -16.45
CA TYR A 942 17.23 -0.13 -17.29
C TYR A 942 17.66 1.19 -16.61
N PRO A 943 18.82 1.80 -16.96
CA PRO A 943 19.22 3.11 -16.42
C PRO A 943 18.10 4.16 -16.63
N THR A 944 17.89 5.02 -15.63
CA THR A 944 16.67 5.82 -15.43
C THR A 944 16.13 6.50 -16.68
N PHE A 945 14.86 6.24 -17.00
CA PHE A 945 14.13 6.92 -18.06
C PHE A 945 13.76 8.34 -17.62
N PRO A 946 13.98 9.37 -18.46
CA PRO A 946 13.57 10.73 -18.12
C PRO A 946 12.05 10.80 -17.91
N ILE A 947 11.58 11.57 -16.91
CA ILE A 947 10.15 11.70 -16.54
C ILE A 947 9.23 11.97 -17.74
N THR A 948 9.71 12.68 -18.77
CA THR A 948 8.96 12.98 -20.00
C THR A 948 8.60 11.73 -20.81
N TYR A 949 9.45 10.69 -20.81
CA TYR A 949 9.14 9.41 -21.45
C TYR A 949 8.14 8.61 -20.62
N ILE A 950 8.23 8.67 -19.29
CA ILE A 950 7.27 8.01 -18.39
C ILE A 950 5.88 8.65 -18.50
N VAL A 951 5.81 9.98 -18.55
CA VAL A 951 4.57 10.72 -18.81
C VAL A 951 4.05 10.44 -20.22
N HIS A 952 4.93 10.22 -21.20
CA HIS A 952 4.51 9.84 -22.54
C HIS A 952 3.93 8.41 -22.60
N VAL A 953 4.57 7.45 -21.93
CA VAL A 953 4.06 6.09 -21.70
C VAL A 953 2.68 6.15 -21.03
N ASP A 954 2.51 7.00 -20.03
CA ASP A 954 1.19 7.24 -19.44
C ASP A 954 0.19 7.84 -20.42
N SER A 955 0.59 8.86 -21.19
CA SER A 955 -0.28 9.51 -22.17
C SER A 955 -0.73 8.57 -23.29
N LEU A 956 0.12 7.60 -23.67
CA LEU A 956 -0.18 6.63 -24.71
C LEU A 956 -1.00 5.46 -24.18
N TYR A 957 -0.69 4.96 -22.99
CA TYR A 957 -1.25 3.69 -22.50
C TYR A 957 -2.18 3.81 -21.29
N GLY A 958 -2.40 5.02 -20.77
CA GLY A 958 -3.32 5.30 -19.67
C GLY A 958 -2.91 4.64 -18.35
N VAL A 959 -1.62 4.59 -18.07
CA VAL A 959 -1.02 3.79 -16.99
C VAL A 959 -1.32 4.38 -15.61
N ARG A 960 -1.42 5.70 -15.50
CA ARG A 960 -1.76 6.46 -14.30
C ARG A 960 -3.24 6.49 -14.00
N THR A 961 -4.09 6.33 -15.03
CA THR A 961 -5.56 6.44 -14.91
C THR A 961 -6.27 5.09 -14.81
N THR A 962 -5.54 4.00 -15.03
CA THR A 962 -6.03 2.62 -14.88
C THR A 962 -6.57 2.33 -13.47
N SER A 963 -7.55 1.44 -13.36
CA SER A 963 -8.10 1.02 -12.05
C SER A 963 -7.30 -0.11 -11.40
N ASN A 964 -6.32 -0.68 -12.11
CA ASN A 964 -5.45 -1.72 -11.58
C ASN A 964 -4.40 -1.11 -10.63
N ALA A 965 -4.46 -1.50 -9.36
CA ALA A 965 -3.57 -0.98 -8.33
C ALA A 965 -2.10 -1.27 -8.60
N GLU A 966 -1.80 -2.46 -9.12
CA GLU A 966 -0.44 -2.92 -9.38
C GLU A 966 0.20 -2.12 -10.50
N ILE A 967 -0.56 -1.84 -11.58
CA ILE A 967 -0.08 -1.02 -12.70
C ILE A 967 0.21 0.41 -12.23
N ARG A 968 -0.72 1.02 -11.49
CA ARG A 968 -0.51 2.37 -10.93
C ARG A 968 0.60 2.41 -9.90
N PHE A 969 0.69 1.37 -9.08
CA PHE A 969 1.77 1.20 -8.12
C PHE A 969 3.12 1.27 -8.83
N ARG A 970 3.33 0.39 -9.81
CA ARG A 970 4.56 0.36 -10.61
C ARG A 970 4.81 1.64 -11.37
N PHE A 971 3.76 2.26 -11.90
CA PHE A 971 3.85 3.55 -12.55
C PHE A 971 4.31 4.65 -11.59
N TYR A 972 3.71 4.79 -10.42
CA TYR A 972 4.10 5.81 -9.44
C TYR A 972 5.47 5.53 -8.83
N GLU A 973 5.86 4.27 -8.64
CA GLU A 973 7.25 3.93 -8.28
C GLU A 973 8.23 4.36 -9.37
N LEU A 974 7.97 3.96 -10.63
CA LEU A 974 8.80 4.32 -11.78
C LEU A 974 8.88 5.85 -11.98
N ALA A 975 7.76 6.55 -11.84
CA ALA A 975 7.66 7.99 -12.05
C ALA A 975 8.28 8.82 -10.92
N LEU A 976 8.40 8.27 -9.71
CA LEU A 976 8.95 8.98 -8.54
C LEU A 976 10.36 8.46 -8.15
N LEU A 977 11.01 7.67 -9.02
CA LEU A 977 12.33 7.05 -8.79
C LEU A 977 13.54 7.96 -9.14
N GLU A 978 13.35 9.11 -9.82
CA GLU A 978 14.46 10.00 -10.23
C GLU A 978 14.85 11.08 -9.19
N PRO A 979 16.16 11.26 -8.87
CA PRO A 979 16.62 12.34 -7.98
C PRO A 979 16.63 13.75 -8.61
N ASN A 980 16.56 13.86 -9.95
CA ASN A 980 16.77 15.12 -10.70
C ASN A 980 15.58 15.51 -11.61
N ALA A 981 14.39 14.94 -11.38
CA ALA A 981 13.18 15.34 -12.12
C ALA A 981 12.86 16.83 -11.89
N ALA A 982 12.37 17.53 -12.92
CA ALA A 982 11.98 18.93 -12.77
C ALA A 982 10.91 19.05 -11.65
N PRO A 983 11.06 19.97 -10.67
CA PRO A 983 10.28 19.94 -9.42
C PRO A 983 8.76 19.93 -9.61
N LEU A 984 8.25 20.51 -10.71
CA LEU A 984 6.81 20.67 -10.93
C LEU A 984 6.09 19.38 -11.33
N ASP A 985 6.72 18.53 -12.15
CA ASP A 985 6.08 17.30 -12.66
C ASP A 985 6.14 16.16 -11.62
N ALA A 986 7.23 16.10 -10.85
CA ALA A 986 7.34 15.21 -9.69
C ALA A 986 6.28 15.55 -8.64
N LYS A 987 5.98 16.84 -8.44
CA LYS A 987 5.00 17.28 -7.45
C LYS A 987 3.57 16.85 -7.74
N VAL A 988 3.13 17.02 -8.99
CA VAL A 988 1.79 16.61 -9.43
C VAL A 988 1.63 15.10 -9.30
N ILE A 989 2.63 14.34 -9.74
CA ILE A 989 2.60 12.87 -9.65
C ILE A 989 2.62 12.42 -8.18
N ALA A 990 3.37 13.10 -7.31
CA ALA A 990 3.38 12.82 -5.88
C ALA A 990 2.02 13.14 -5.22
N GLU A 991 1.36 14.24 -5.56
CA GLU A 991 -0.01 14.59 -5.15
C GLU A 991 -1.02 13.52 -5.60
N GLU A 992 -0.95 13.10 -6.85
CA GLU A 992 -1.82 12.06 -7.42
C GLU A 992 -1.57 10.69 -6.77
N ALA A 993 -0.32 10.35 -6.51
CA ALA A 993 0.08 9.13 -5.81
C ALA A 993 -0.37 9.15 -4.35
N ALA A 994 -0.20 10.28 -3.63
CA ALA A 994 -0.64 10.44 -2.25
C ALA A 994 -2.17 10.31 -2.15
N ASN A 995 -2.88 11.01 -3.04
CA ASN A 995 -4.33 10.94 -3.11
C ASN A 995 -4.79 9.53 -3.48
N TRP A 996 -4.05 8.81 -4.33
CA TRP A 996 -4.31 7.42 -4.62
C TRP A 996 -4.11 6.49 -3.41
N LEU A 997 -3.07 6.73 -2.58
CA LEU A 997 -2.77 5.95 -1.38
C LEU A 997 -3.85 6.03 -0.31
N VAL A 998 -4.36 7.24 -0.05
CA VAL A 998 -5.47 7.44 0.86
C VAL A 998 -6.83 7.26 0.17
N GLY A 999 -6.82 6.99 -1.13
CA GLY A 999 -8.03 6.77 -1.91
C GLY A 999 -8.87 8.03 -2.10
N GLU A 1000 -8.28 9.22 -1.97
CA GLU A 1000 -8.85 10.52 -2.36
C GLU A 1000 -8.91 10.70 -3.88
N ASP A 1001 -8.10 9.98 -4.63
CA ASP A 1001 -8.18 9.99 -6.09
C ASP A 1001 -9.43 9.27 -6.64
N GLY A 1002 -10.31 8.80 -5.75
CA GLY A 1002 -11.56 8.15 -6.07
C GLY A 1002 -11.47 6.67 -6.39
N THR A 1003 -10.27 6.05 -6.38
CA THR A 1003 -10.15 4.59 -6.61
C THR A 1003 -10.18 3.74 -5.34
N GLY A 1004 -9.87 4.36 -4.19
CA GLY A 1004 -9.98 3.76 -2.86
C GLY A 1004 -9.34 2.37 -2.66
N VAL A 1005 -8.33 2.05 -3.48
CA VAL A 1005 -7.76 0.71 -3.62
C VAL A 1005 -6.77 0.37 -2.51
N VAL A 1006 -6.17 1.37 -1.89
CA VAL A 1006 -4.84 1.21 -1.29
C VAL A 1006 -4.84 1.32 0.22
N LYS A 1007 -5.76 2.09 0.82
CA LYS A 1007 -5.87 2.28 2.28
C LYS A 1007 -5.82 0.96 3.06
N GLY A 1008 -4.75 0.79 3.84
CA GLY A 1008 -4.55 -0.38 4.70
C GLY A 1008 -3.95 -1.60 4.00
N ARG A 1009 -3.64 -1.54 2.70
CA ARG A 1009 -2.93 -2.62 1.97
C ARG A 1009 -1.45 -2.31 1.92
N MET A 1010 -0.70 -2.95 2.82
CA MET A 1010 0.70 -2.60 3.02
C MET A 1010 1.59 -2.81 1.80
N LYS A 1011 1.24 -3.79 0.96
CA LYS A 1011 1.83 -4.02 -0.37
C LYS A 1011 1.98 -2.74 -1.21
N PHE A 1012 1.04 -1.81 -1.10
CA PHE A 1012 1.01 -0.59 -1.91
C PHE A 1012 1.15 0.68 -1.08
N CYS A 1013 0.50 0.70 0.10
CA CYS A 1013 0.47 1.87 0.98
C CYS A 1013 1.87 2.34 1.31
N ARG A 1014 2.75 1.43 1.73
CA ARG A 1014 4.08 1.87 2.15
C ARG A 1014 4.98 2.24 0.98
N PRO A 1015 5.19 1.37 -0.02
CA PRO A 1015 6.10 1.65 -1.14
C PRO A 1015 5.85 3.01 -1.78
N VAL A 1016 4.59 3.29 -2.09
CA VAL A 1016 4.19 4.53 -2.73
C VAL A 1016 4.25 5.70 -1.75
N PHE A 1017 3.87 5.56 -0.45
CA PHE A 1017 4.08 6.66 0.50
C PHE A 1017 5.55 7.04 0.61
N ARG A 1018 6.50 6.08 0.48
CA ARG A 1018 7.94 6.41 0.44
C ARG A 1018 8.34 7.09 -0.86
N ALA A 1019 7.75 6.66 -1.98
CA ALA A 1019 8.00 7.29 -3.28
C ALA A 1019 7.49 8.74 -3.29
N VAL A 1020 6.27 8.98 -2.78
CA VAL A 1020 5.72 10.32 -2.57
C VAL A 1020 6.56 11.11 -1.60
N TYR A 1021 6.95 10.53 -0.46
CA TYR A 1021 7.73 11.27 0.54
C TYR A 1021 9.12 11.68 0.03
N ARG A 1022 9.80 10.81 -0.73
CA ARG A 1022 11.09 11.13 -1.36
C ARG A 1022 10.98 12.26 -2.38
N ALA A 1023 9.89 12.29 -3.16
CA ALA A 1023 9.66 13.30 -4.17
C ALA A 1023 9.09 14.62 -3.60
N GLU A 1024 8.10 14.54 -2.71
CA GLU A 1024 7.39 15.66 -2.07
C GLU A 1024 6.95 15.32 -0.62
N PRO A 1025 7.83 15.59 0.37
CA PRO A 1025 7.58 15.26 1.77
C PRO A 1025 6.32 15.88 2.35
N VAL A 1026 6.00 17.12 1.96
CA VAL A 1026 4.88 17.90 2.51
C VAL A 1026 3.52 17.28 2.17
N ILE A 1027 3.36 16.79 0.94
CA ILE A 1027 2.14 16.12 0.46
C ILE A 1027 1.95 14.80 1.23
N ALA A 1028 3.01 13.99 1.32
CA ALA A 1028 2.97 12.72 2.06
C ALA A 1028 2.57 12.92 3.54
N ILE A 1029 3.19 13.88 4.24
CA ILE A 1029 2.87 14.15 5.66
C ILE A 1029 1.41 14.61 5.82
N LYS A 1030 0.95 15.56 5.00
CA LYS A 1030 -0.42 16.10 5.09
C LYS A 1030 -1.46 15.01 4.86
N THR A 1031 -1.31 14.26 3.78
CA THR A 1031 -2.21 13.17 3.39
C THR A 1031 -2.24 12.06 4.44
N PHE A 1032 -1.10 11.74 5.07
CA PHE A 1032 -1.08 10.76 6.14
C PHE A 1032 -1.83 11.24 7.41
N GLN A 1033 -1.61 12.48 7.86
CA GLN A 1033 -2.26 13.02 9.06
C GLN A 1033 -3.79 13.09 8.93
N GLU A 1034 -4.29 13.44 7.74
CA GLU A 1034 -5.73 13.56 7.46
C GLU A 1034 -6.48 12.22 7.54
N TYR A 1035 -5.80 11.11 7.23
CA TYR A 1035 -6.42 9.78 7.11
C TYR A 1035 -5.97 8.75 8.15
N LYS A 1036 -5.17 9.21 9.12
CA LYS A 1036 -4.53 8.43 10.16
C LYS A 1036 -5.47 7.48 10.94
N SER A 1037 -6.69 7.90 11.27
CA SER A 1037 -7.64 7.11 12.07
C SER A 1037 -8.33 5.96 11.33
N GLU A 1038 -8.23 5.92 10.00
CA GLU A 1038 -8.96 4.95 9.16
C GLU A 1038 -8.15 3.71 8.77
N PHE A 1039 -6.85 3.73 9.03
CA PHE A 1039 -5.96 2.61 8.79
C PHE A 1039 -6.06 1.60 9.94
N HIS A 1040 -5.93 0.30 9.66
CA HIS A 1040 -5.65 -0.71 10.70
C HIS A 1040 -4.48 -0.20 11.54
N PRO A 1041 -4.46 -0.31 12.89
CA PRO A 1041 -3.49 0.48 13.62
C PRO A 1041 -2.03 0.01 13.40
N ILE A 1042 -1.83 -1.20 12.85
CA ILE A 1042 -0.60 -1.64 12.15
C ILE A 1042 -0.31 -0.77 10.92
N ALA A 1043 -1.19 -0.81 9.92
CA ALA A 1043 -0.99 -0.08 8.67
C ALA A 1043 -0.81 1.43 8.89
N ARG A 1044 -1.53 1.99 9.86
CA ARG A 1044 -1.38 3.36 10.34
C ARG A 1044 0.07 3.62 10.76
N ARG A 1045 0.58 2.80 11.67
CA ARG A 1045 1.91 2.88 12.25
C ARG A 1045 3.02 2.72 11.19
N LEU A 1046 2.87 1.79 10.26
CA LEU A 1046 3.84 1.57 9.16
C LEU A 1046 3.99 2.80 8.25
N ILE A 1047 2.90 3.54 8.04
CA ILE A 1047 2.89 4.76 7.22
C ILE A 1047 3.39 5.98 8.03
N GLU A 1048 3.13 6.07 9.35
CA GLU A 1048 3.68 7.13 10.24
C GLU A 1048 5.20 7.28 10.07
N LYS A 1049 5.90 6.14 10.02
CA LYS A 1049 7.36 6.08 9.85
C LYS A 1049 7.87 6.58 8.53
N VAL A 1050 7.05 6.50 7.48
CA VAL A 1050 7.40 7.03 6.16
C VAL A 1050 7.39 8.55 6.14
N SER A 1051 6.64 9.19 7.05
CA SER A 1051 6.43 10.65 7.11
C SER A 1051 7.29 11.39 8.14
N ILE A 1052 8.05 10.69 9.00
CA ILE A 1052 8.87 11.26 10.10
C ILE A 1052 10.39 11.15 9.84
N ALA A 1053 10.83 10.21 8.99
CA ALA A 1053 12.23 10.08 8.56
C ALA A 1053 12.59 11.16 7.55
#